data_AF-A0AAJ2P327-F1
#
_entry.id   AF-A0AAJ2P327-F1
#
_cell.length_a   1.000
_cell.length_b   1.000
_cell.length_c   1.000
_cell.angle_alpha   90.00
_cell.angle_beta   90.00
_cell.angle_gamma   90.00
#
_symmetry.space_group_name_H-M   'P 1'
#
loop_
_entity.id
_entity.type
_entity.pdbx_description
1 polymer ?
#
loop_
_entity_poly.entity_id
_entity_poly.type
_entity_poly.pdbx_seq_one_letter_code
_entity_poly.pdbx_strand_id
1 'polypeptide(L)'
;MSISLKSIFSEKTKKSTNNSGAGKLRKILSKLSGAFMLPISVMSIAGLLLGVGAAIANNANSDSLKQFGAFIQSLGDAVFAGLPVLFAIAFVIAFTDDSGVAVFATLIGYLVFSSVQTVFITDVDKGVSILFSGAGRDPAGLTRLVGGALGFRALQTSVFGGIAVGLVVQYLYNRFHTIQLPQMISFYGGKRFVALITIPVMGLLAFVFLIFWPWIGIGLNLFGASLAKVPYGFESFIFGYIERSLIPFGLHHVFYAPLWFSSAGGDAGATIADWAKDQGIEVIQKTAEAANQTQAIYEVVASGKVIPGDSLKEILLDHAQNKDKFVGDSTASIYLLKFANTIDYTEDGKAVSIPLFTFLENQGFKVGRFADGKFSGMMFGLPAAAAAMIMAAPKENRKVTAGTVIPAAGTSFVTGVTEPIEFTFLFLSPLLFWGFHAFMMALSFMFANLAGVHIPMVFSGGVLDLLIYGAVPVQKGTNFWWVLVVGLAYAPIYYFVFLFVIKWKNLETPGRGTNTKLYTKSDYLARKDSSRSASSIDPQALAIVDGYGGIDNITNFNNCASRLRYDIKDLSLVDEQKLKAAGVVAIKVEGQHHVQAILGPIAEQMNAKINSQRDLIKALSQDEIDAILKNKPAQPKPEKVEMTKCENKTCHLPEEIYSPATGELIELAQVKDGVFSEEKLGKGFAIRVGNTGKKDIFSPINGQIKMVFATKHAIGFASKDNKTQVLIHIGIDTVELQGKGIEVFVEAGQDISVGDKVASVDLDYLTQSEIKNTDIIVVILHESDKKEFEFKVPLQNIDQLPMLVGQSLPTKKQ
;
A
#
# COMPACT_ATOMS: atom_id res chain seq x y z
N MET A 1 30.13 -1.28 -58.49
CA MET A 1 28.93 -0.82 -59.24
C MET A 1 27.72 -1.44 -58.55
N SER A 2 26.81 -0.60 -58.07
CA SER A 2 25.83 -0.93 -57.03
C SER A 2 24.53 -1.48 -57.62
N ILE A 3 23.91 -2.49 -56.98
CA ILE A 3 22.47 -2.74 -57.10
C ILE A 3 21.89 -2.88 -55.70
N SER A 4 21.04 -1.93 -55.35
CA SER A 4 20.38 -1.72 -54.06
C SER A 4 19.06 -2.52 -54.01
N LEU A 5 18.98 -3.50 -53.11
CA LEU A 5 17.78 -4.33 -52.84
C LEU A 5 16.90 -3.71 -51.72
N LYS A 6 16.58 -2.42 -51.85
CA LYS A 6 15.87 -1.63 -50.83
C LYS A 6 14.33 -1.68 -50.92
N SER A 7 13.70 -2.76 -51.40
CA SER A 7 12.23 -2.79 -51.60
C SER A 7 11.45 -4.00 -51.09
N ILE A 8 12.01 -4.89 -50.25
CA ILE A 8 11.28 -6.14 -49.86
C ILE A 8 10.82 -6.22 -48.39
N PHE A 9 11.14 -5.25 -47.53
CA PHE A 9 10.57 -5.23 -46.17
C PHE A 9 9.82 -3.93 -45.88
N SER A 10 8.55 -3.95 -46.31
CA SER A 10 7.48 -3.08 -45.82
C SER A 10 7.50 -3.00 -44.30
N GLU A 11 7.49 -1.76 -43.79
CA GLU A 11 7.21 -1.42 -42.39
C GLU A 11 5.91 -2.09 -41.95
N LYS A 12 6.02 -3.22 -41.26
CA LYS A 12 4.99 -3.63 -40.31
C LYS A 12 5.00 -2.59 -39.20
N THR A 13 4.02 -1.69 -39.25
CA THR A 13 3.53 -0.87 -38.15
C THR A 13 3.63 -1.67 -36.85
N LYS A 14 4.60 -1.31 -36.01
CA LYS A 14 4.76 -1.87 -34.67
C LYS A 14 3.57 -1.35 -33.87
N LYS A 15 2.53 -2.17 -33.75
CA LYS A 15 1.40 -1.98 -32.84
C LYS A 15 2.00 -1.62 -31.48
N SER A 16 1.85 -0.37 -31.07
CA SER A 16 2.18 0.08 -29.72
C SER A 16 1.30 -0.72 -28.77
N THR A 17 1.86 -1.76 -28.16
CA THR A 17 1.22 -2.45 -27.05
C THR A 17 1.17 -1.47 -25.89
N ASN A 18 -0.01 -0.86 -25.69
CA ASN A 18 -0.33 -0.02 -24.55
C ASN A 18 0.07 -0.73 -23.26
N ASN A 19 1.09 -0.20 -22.58
CA ASN A 19 1.59 -0.69 -21.29
C ASN A 19 0.76 -0.16 -20.11
N SER A 20 -0.56 0.03 -20.27
CA SER A 20 -1.45 0.52 -19.20
C SER A 20 -1.59 -0.48 -18.05
N GLY A 21 -1.44 -1.79 -18.33
CA GLY A 21 -1.45 -2.84 -17.30
C GLY A 21 -0.24 -2.82 -16.38
N ALA A 22 0.95 -2.46 -16.88
CA ALA A 22 2.19 -2.47 -16.10
C ALA A 22 2.23 -1.36 -15.04
N GLY A 23 1.75 -0.16 -15.38
CA GLY A 23 1.65 0.97 -14.43
C GLY A 23 0.61 0.73 -13.33
N LYS A 24 -0.55 0.15 -13.69
CA LYS A 24 -1.58 -0.24 -12.71
C LYS A 24 -1.09 -1.34 -11.77
N LEU A 25 -0.45 -2.38 -12.32
CA LEU A 25 0.15 -3.47 -11.54
C LEU A 25 1.22 -2.95 -10.58
N ARG A 26 2.09 -2.03 -11.03
CA ARG A 26 3.09 -1.36 -10.20
C ARG A 26 2.48 -0.64 -9.01
N LYS A 27 1.44 0.18 -9.24
CA LYS A 27 0.77 0.94 -8.18
C LYS A 27 0.14 0.01 -7.15
N ILE A 28 -0.51 -1.06 -7.62
CA ILE A 28 -1.09 -2.11 -6.77
C ILE A 28 0.01 -2.78 -5.93
N LEU A 29 1.11 -3.19 -6.55
CA LEU A 29 2.22 -3.84 -5.85
C LEU A 29 2.89 -2.94 -4.80
N SER A 30 2.94 -1.63 -5.04
CA SER A 30 3.46 -0.66 -4.06
C SER A 30 2.53 -0.52 -2.87
N LYS A 31 1.22 -0.34 -3.10
CA LYS A 31 0.21 -0.27 -2.04
C LYS A 31 0.14 -1.58 -1.25
N LEU A 32 0.26 -2.71 -1.93
CA LEU A 32 0.31 -4.03 -1.32
C LEU A 32 1.50 -4.15 -0.35
N SER A 33 2.71 -3.75 -0.78
CA SER A 33 3.89 -3.75 0.10
C SER A 33 3.71 -2.85 1.32
N GLY A 34 3.13 -1.66 1.15
CA GLY A 34 2.83 -0.75 2.26
C GLY A 34 1.84 -1.34 3.27
N ALA A 35 0.80 -2.02 2.78
CA ALA A 35 -0.18 -2.71 3.62
C ALA A 35 0.44 -3.82 4.48
N PHE A 36 1.43 -4.56 3.96
CA PHE A 36 2.12 -5.58 4.74
C PHE A 36 3.05 -4.98 5.80
N MET A 37 3.75 -3.88 5.49
CA MET A 37 4.77 -3.31 6.41
C MET A 37 4.19 -2.78 7.72
N LEU A 38 2.96 -2.25 7.72
CA LEU A 38 2.41 -1.59 8.90
C LEU A 38 2.23 -2.56 10.09
N PRO A 39 1.51 -3.70 9.97
CA PRO A 39 1.42 -4.66 11.07
C PRO A 39 2.78 -5.29 11.42
N ILE A 40 3.63 -5.52 10.42
CA ILE A 40 4.96 -6.12 10.58
C ILE A 40 5.83 -5.32 11.52
N SER A 41 5.91 -4.00 11.37
CA SER A 41 6.72 -3.18 12.27
C SER A 41 6.26 -3.21 13.73
N VAL A 42 4.96 -3.35 13.99
CA VAL A 42 4.42 -3.48 15.36
C VAL A 42 4.69 -4.87 15.94
N MET A 43 4.64 -5.92 15.10
CA MET A 43 4.91 -7.29 15.50
C MET A 43 6.34 -7.49 16.02
N SER A 44 7.34 -6.74 15.55
CA SER A 44 8.70 -6.88 16.05
C SER A 44 8.82 -6.50 17.53
N ILE A 45 8.17 -5.40 17.92
CA ILE A 45 8.15 -4.96 19.33
C ILE A 45 7.27 -5.91 20.15
N ALA A 46 6.13 -6.34 19.61
CA ALA A 46 5.26 -7.30 20.29
C ALA A 46 5.96 -8.66 20.55
N GLY A 47 6.70 -9.16 19.56
CA GLY A 47 7.52 -10.37 19.69
C GLY A 47 8.57 -10.21 20.79
N LEU A 48 9.29 -9.08 20.79
CA LEU A 48 10.25 -8.75 21.84
C LEU A 48 9.63 -8.81 23.24
N LEU A 49 8.49 -8.15 23.44
CA LEU A 49 7.78 -8.15 24.72
C LEU A 49 7.31 -9.55 25.11
N LEU A 50 6.75 -10.30 24.17
CA LEU A 50 6.32 -11.68 24.36
C LEU A 50 7.47 -12.58 24.83
N GLY A 51 8.60 -12.54 24.13
CA GLY A 51 9.74 -13.40 24.43
C GLY A 51 10.51 -13.00 25.70
N VAL A 52 10.73 -11.70 25.93
CA VAL A 52 11.36 -11.20 27.16
C VAL A 52 10.47 -11.49 28.37
N GLY A 53 9.16 -11.24 28.27
CA GLY A 53 8.21 -11.54 29.33
C GLY A 53 8.19 -13.02 29.68
N ALA A 54 8.14 -13.90 28.68
CA ALA A 54 8.20 -15.35 28.88
C ALA A 54 9.52 -15.78 29.55
N ALA A 55 10.65 -15.22 29.11
CA ALA A 55 11.95 -15.53 29.70
C ALA A 55 12.03 -15.13 31.18
N ILE A 56 11.55 -13.94 31.54
CA ILE A 56 11.48 -13.48 32.92
C ILE A 56 10.56 -14.41 33.73
N ALA A 57 9.37 -14.70 33.20
CA ALA A 57 8.39 -15.52 33.89
C ALA A 57 8.89 -16.95 34.17
N ASN A 58 9.58 -17.56 33.22
CA ASN A 58 10.01 -18.95 33.32
C ASN A 58 11.28 -19.13 34.17
N ASN A 59 12.10 -18.10 34.31
CA ASN A 59 13.35 -18.16 35.08
C ASN A 59 13.26 -17.44 36.44
N ALA A 60 12.08 -16.91 36.78
CA ALA A 60 11.85 -16.18 38.02
C ALA A 60 11.73 -17.11 39.24
N ASN A 61 12.52 -16.82 40.27
CA ASN A 61 12.49 -17.53 41.55
C ASN A 61 11.45 -16.98 42.54
N SER A 62 10.83 -15.82 42.25
CA SER A 62 9.76 -15.24 43.07
C SER A 62 8.50 -15.02 42.25
N ASP A 63 7.33 -15.18 42.88
CA ASP A 63 6.03 -15.02 42.21
C ASP A 63 5.81 -13.59 41.69
N SER A 64 6.35 -12.58 42.37
CA SER A 64 6.33 -11.19 41.91
C SER A 64 7.05 -11.00 40.57
N LEU A 65 8.19 -11.66 40.38
CA LEU A 65 8.97 -11.57 39.15
C LEU A 65 8.31 -12.40 38.04
N LYS A 66 7.67 -13.53 38.38
CA LYS A 66 6.83 -14.29 37.46
C LYS A 66 5.66 -13.47 36.94
N GLN A 67 4.94 -12.79 37.83
CA GLN A 67 3.83 -11.89 37.47
C GLN A 67 4.30 -10.72 36.61
N PHE A 68 5.46 -10.14 36.92
CA PHE A 68 6.06 -9.10 36.08
C PHE A 68 6.39 -9.61 34.68
N GLY A 69 7.00 -10.79 34.57
CA GLY A 69 7.24 -11.43 33.27
C GLY A 69 5.96 -11.67 32.48
N ALA A 70 4.91 -12.19 33.14
CA ALA A 70 3.60 -12.40 32.53
C ALA A 70 2.92 -11.09 32.09
N PHE A 71 3.08 -10.01 32.87
CA PHE A 71 2.62 -8.68 32.48
C PHE A 71 3.29 -8.21 31.18
N ILE A 72 4.62 -8.29 31.09
CA ILE A 72 5.35 -7.91 29.87
C ILE A 72 4.95 -8.80 28.70
N GLN A 73 4.76 -10.09 28.93
CA GLN A 73 4.30 -11.04 27.93
C GLN A 73 2.92 -10.67 27.36
N SER A 74 1.98 -10.28 28.23
CA SER A 74 0.61 -9.94 27.83
C SER A 74 0.53 -8.77 26.84
N LEU A 75 1.49 -7.83 26.91
CA LEU A 75 1.58 -6.70 25.98
C LEU A 75 1.87 -7.16 24.54
N GLY A 76 2.68 -8.20 24.38
CA GLY A 76 2.95 -8.82 23.09
C GLY A 76 1.80 -9.68 22.58
N ASP A 77 1.24 -10.52 23.46
CA ASP A 77 0.16 -11.46 23.13
C ASP A 77 -1.06 -10.74 22.53
N ALA A 78 -1.43 -9.57 23.05
CA ALA A 78 -2.56 -8.79 22.54
C ALA A 78 -2.41 -8.39 21.06
N VAL A 79 -1.20 -8.05 20.62
CA VAL A 79 -0.91 -7.67 19.23
C VAL A 79 -1.03 -8.87 18.30
N PHE A 80 -0.51 -10.04 18.71
CA PHE A 80 -0.60 -11.27 17.93
C PHE A 80 -2.03 -11.82 17.85
N ALA A 81 -2.79 -11.74 18.95
CA ALA A 81 -4.20 -12.10 18.96
C ALA A 81 -5.02 -11.20 18.02
N GLY A 82 -4.64 -9.92 17.89
CA GLY A 82 -5.24 -8.96 16.96
C GLY A 82 -4.69 -9.03 15.52
N LEU A 83 -3.77 -9.94 15.20
CA LEU A 83 -3.02 -9.86 13.95
C LEU A 83 -3.88 -9.84 12.68
N PRO A 84 -4.92 -10.70 12.53
CA PRO A 84 -5.77 -10.65 11.35
C PRO A 84 -6.50 -9.30 11.18
N VAL A 85 -7.02 -8.70 12.27
CA VAL A 85 -7.71 -7.41 12.17
C VAL A 85 -6.73 -6.26 11.89
N LEU A 86 -5.50 -6.32 12.42
CA LEU A 86 -4.44 -5.37 12.08
C LEU A 86 -4.10 -5.42 10.59
N PHE A 87 -4.04 -6.61 9.99
CA PHE A 87 -3.87 -6.76 8.53
C PHE A 87 -5.07 -6.21 7.74
N ALA A 88 -6.30 -6.45 8.20
CA ALA A 88 -7.48 -5.88 7.56
C ALA A 88 -7.40 -4.35 7.50
N ILE A 89 -7.06 -3.73 8.63
CA ILE A 89 -6.93 -2.27 8.75
C ILE A 89 -5.79 -1.75 7.87
N ALA A 90 -4.62 -2.38 7.89
CA ALA A 90 -3.47 -1.96 7.12
C ALA A 90 -3.73 -1.99 5.60
N PHE A 91 -4.46 -3.00 5.12
CA PHE A 91 -4.90 -3.08 3.73
C PHE A 91 -5.90 -1.99 3.36
N VAL A 92 -6.77 -1.56 4.27
CA VAL A 92 -7.64 -0.43 4.00
C VAL A 92 -6.86 0.87 3.95
N ILE A 93 -6.04 1.15 4.97
CA ILE A 93 -5.18 2.34 5.05
C ILE A 93 -4.39 2.54 3.75
N ALA A 94 -3.68 1.50 3.29
CA ALA A 94 -2.85 1.57 2.09
C ALA A 94 -3.64 1.85 0.79
N PHE A 95 -4.92 1.45 0.73
CA PHE A 95 -5.73 1.54 -0.48
C PHE A 95 -6.80 2.64 -0.47
N THR A 96 -7.04 3.30 0.67
CA THR A 96 -8.04 4.38 0.81
C THR A 96 -7.45 5.71 1.27
N ASP A 97 -6.16 5.93 0.99
CA ASP A 97 -5.42 7.16 1.29
C ASP A 97 -5.66 7.61 2.75
N ASP A 98 -5.46 6.67 3.68
CA ASP A 98 -5.55 6.86 5.14
C ASP A 98 -6.92 7.32 5.67
N SER A 99 -8.02 6.98 4.98
CA SER A 99 -9.36 7.34 5.45
C SER A 99 -9.78 6.64 6.75
N GLY A 100 -9.94 7.43 7.82
CA GLY A 100 -10.42 6.92 9.12
C GLY A 100 -11.81 6.26 9.08
N VAL A 101 -12.72 6.69 8.19
CA VAL A 101 -14.04 6.05 8.06
C VAL A 101 -13.93 4.66 7.45
N ALA A 102 -12.99 4.46 6.52
CA ALA A 102 -12.74 3.14 5.94
C ALA A 102 -12.16 2.19 7.00
N VAL A 103 -11.25 2.67 7.85
CA VAL A 103 -10.71 1.91 8.99
C VAL A 103 -11.83 1.50 9.95
N PHE A 104 -12.72 2.42 10.30
CA PHE A 104 -13.88 2.11 11.15
C PHE A 104 -14.81 1.05 10.53
N ALA A 105 -15.13 1.19 9.23
CA ALA A 105 -15.91 0.20 8.49
C ALA A 105 -15.20 -1.17 8.46
N THR A 106 -13.87 -1.19 8.43
CA THR A 106 -13.07 -2.43 8.45
C THR A 106 -13.22 -3.19 9.76
N LEU A 107 -13.18 -2.48 10.89
CA LEU A 107 -13.38 -3.10 12.20
C LEU A 107 -14.78 -3.71 12.31
N ILE A 108 -15.82 -2.95 11.91
CA ILE A 108 -17.20 -3.47 11.84
C ILE A 108 -17.24 -4.71 10.93
N GLY A 109 -16.62 -4.62 9.76
CA GLY A 109 -16.64 -5.69 8.79
C GLY A 109 -15.97 -6.96 9.29
N TYR A 110 -14.84 -6.84 9.99
CA TYR A 110 -14.14 -7.98 10.57
C TYR A 110 -14.94 -8.64 11.71
N LEU A 111 -15.62 -7.85 12.55
CA LEU A 111 -16.51 -8.37 13.59
C LEU A 111 -17.69 -9.13 12.99
N VAL A 112 -18.35 -8.58 11.97
CA VAL A 112 -19.46 -9.24 11.27
C VAL A 112 -18.99 -10.50 10.53
N PHE A 113 -17.86 -10.42 9.84
CA PHE A 113 -17.24 -11.57 9.17
C PHE A 113 -16.99 -12.72 10.14
N SER A 114 -16.54 -12.42 11.37
CA SER A 114 -16.26 -13.43 12.41
C SER A 114 -17.53 -13.95 13.06
N SER A 115 -18.50 -13.08 13.38
CA SER A 115 -19.73 -13.46 14.07
C SER A 115 -20.65 -14.33 13.22
N VAL A 116 -20.74 -14.07 11.91
CA VAL A 116 -21.56 -14.88 10.98
C VAL A 116 -21.05 -16.32 10.94
N GLN A 117 -19.73 -16.52 11.02
CA GLN A 117 -19.15 -17.87 11.02
C GLN A 117 -19.57 -18.68 12.24
N THR A 118 -19.71 -18.04 13.41
CA THR A 118 -20.16 -18.71 14.64
C THR A 118 -21.50 -19.44 14.45
N VAL A 119 -22.40 -18.89 13.63
CA VAL A 119 -23.72 -19.48 13.37
C VAL A 119 -23.62 -20.82 12.64
N PHE A 120 -22.61 -21.00 11.77
CA PHE A 120 -22.48 -22.15 10.87
C PHE A 120 -21.40 -23.16 11.29
N ILE A 121 -20.75 -22.89 12.42
CA ILE A 121 -19.74 -23.75 13.01
C ILE A 121 -20.38 -24.41 14.24
N THR A 122 -20.62 -25.71 14.17
CA THR A 122 -21.33 -26.47 15.22
C THR A 122 -20.49 -27.64 15.71
N ASP A 123 -20.49 -27.87 17.03
CA ASP A 123 -19.84 -29.03 17.63
C ASP A 123 -20.64 -30.31 17.32
N VAL A 124 -19.93 -31.39 17.00
CA VAL A 124 -20.49 -32.73 16.78
C VAL A 124 -19.63 -33.76 17.53
N ASP A 125 -20.15 -34.98 17.75
CA ASP A 125 -19.53 -36.01 18.59
C ASP A 125 -18.03 -36.27 18.32
N LYS A 126 -17.58 -36.09 17.08
CA LYS A 126 -16.17 -36.27 16.66
C LYS A 126 -15.60 -35.06 15.92
N GLY A 127 -15.85 -33.85 16.43
CA GLY A 127 -15.18 -32.63 15.96
C GLY A 127 -16.16 -31.52 15.64
N VAL A 128 -16.00 -30.90 14.47
CA VAL A 128 -16.79 -29.71 14.11
C VAL A 128 -17.42 -29.87 12.73
N SER A 129 -18.68 -29.48 12.61
CA SER A 129 -19.38 -29.37 11.33
C SER A 129 -19.42 -27.92 10.88
N ILE A 130 -19.11 -27.68 9.59
CA ILE A 130 -19.08 -26.36 8.96
C ILE A 130 -19.97 -26.38 7.72
N LEU A 131 -21.08 -25.66 7.76
CA LEU A 131 -22.08 -25.51 6.69
C LEU A 131 -22.78 -26.81 6.26
N PHE A 132 -22.04 -27.83 5.82
CA PHE A 132 -22.53 -29.13 5.35
C PHE A 132 -21.44 -30.22 5.48
N SER A 133 -21.86 -31.49 5.49
CA SER A 133 -20.97 -32.66 5.54
C SER A 133 -20.54 -33.14 4.14
N GLY A 134 -19.42 -33.85 4.06
CA GLY A 134 -18.88 -34.40 2.80
C GLY A 134 -17.95 -33.46 2.03
N ALA A 135 -17.56 -33.85 0.80
CA ALA A 135 -16.60 -33.12 -0.04
C ALA A 135 -15.24 -32.82 0.65
N GLY A 136 -14.73 -33.78 1.42
CA GLY A 136 -13.46 -33.65 2.17
C GLY A 136 -13.59 -32.99 3.54
N ARG A 137 -14.80 -32.62 3.99
CA ARG A 137 -15.06 -32.04 5.32
C ARG A 137 -15.23 -33.11 6.39
N ASP A 138 -14.13 -33.76 6.75
CA ASP A 138 -14.11 -34.65 7.90
C ASP A 138 -14.18 -33.85 9.22
N PRO A 139 -15.14 -34.14 10.13
CA PRO A 139 -15.34 -33.36 11.34
C PRO A 139 -14.10 -33.25 12.25
N ALA A 140 -13.29 -34.31 12.35
CA ALA A 140 -12.07 -34.27 13.16
C ALA A 140 -11.03 -33.33 12.53
N GLY A 141 -10.81 -33.43 11.22
CA GLY A 141 -9.93 -32.52 10.48
C GLY A 141 -10.36 -31.05 10.54
N LEU A 142 -11.66 -30.77 10.53
CA LEU A 142 -12.20 -29.40 10.61
C LEU A 142 -11.98 -28.71 11.96
N THR A 143 -11.81 -29.48 13.04
CA THR A 143 -11.56 -28.92 14.39
C THR A 143 -10.33 -28.02 14.40
N ARG A 144 -9.30 -28.38 13.61
CA ARG A 144 -8.03 -27.63 13.47
C ARG A 144 -8.15 -26.35 12.64
N LEU A 145 -9.28 -26.12 11.98
CA LEU A 145 -9.55 -24.96 11.13
C LEU A 145 -10.51 -23.97 11.78
N VAL A 146 -10.98 -24.23 12.99
CA VAL A 146 -11.92 -23.40 13.75
C VAL A 146 -11.20 -22.89 14.99
N GLY A 147 -11.55 -21.73 15.53
CA GLY A 147 -10.89 -21.14 16.69
C GLY A 147 -11.63 -19.92 17.20
N GLY A 148 -10.99 -19.15 18.09
CA GLY A 148 -11.52 -17.88 18.58
C GLY A 148 -10.96 -16.70 17.79
N ALA A 149 -11.83 -15.74 17.42
CA ALA A 149 -11.45 -14.46 16.82
C ALA A 149 -12.29 -13.34 17.43
N LEU A 150 -11.67 -12.45 18.22
CA LEU A 150 -12.32 -11.32 18.90
C LEU A 150 -13.62 -11.70 19.66
N GLY A 151 -13.60 -12.84 20.37
CA GLY A 151 -14.75 -13.33 21.13
C GLY A 151 -15.77 -14.15 20.31
N PHE A 152 -15.56 -14.31 19.01
CA PHE A 152 -16.39 -15.16 18.14
C PHE A 152 -15.73 -16.50 17.86
N ARG A 153 -16.55 -17.54 17.68
CA ARG A 153 -16.08 -18.82 17.13
C ARG A 153 -16.04 -18.71 15.61
N ALA A 154 -14.85 -18.74 15.03
CA ALA A 154 -14.65 -18.47 13.61
C ALA A 154 -13.61 -19.43 13.01
N LEU A 155 -13.49 -19.44 11.69
CA LEU A 155 -12.41 -20.14 11.01
C LEU A 155 -11.07 -19.51 11.36
N GLN A 156 -10.06 -20.34 11.63
CA GLN A 156 -8.67 -19.92 11.75
C GLN A 156 -8.10 -19.61 10.38
N THR A 157 -8.41 -18.42 9.88
CA THR A 157 -7.94 -17.96 8.57
C THR A 157 -6.54 -17.35 8.59
N SER A 158 -5.90 -17.31 9.77
CA SER A 158 -4.70 -16.50 10.01
C SER A 158 -4.91 -15.07 9.47
N VAL A 159 -3.87 -14.46 8.91
CA VAL A 159 -3.91 -13.11 8.30
C VAL A 159 -4.80 -13.02 7.06
N PHE A 160 -5.16 -14.14 6.41
CA PHE A 160 -5.89 -14.14 5.14
C PHE A 160 -7.31 -13.61 5.24
N GLY A 161 -8.04 -14.00 6.29
CA GLY A 161 -9.38 -13.47 6.54
C GLY A 161 -9.32 -11.95 6.74
N GLY A 162 -8.31 -11.49 7.47
CA GLY A 162 -8.01 -10.07 7.62
C GLY A 162 -7.78 -9.35 6.29
N ILE A 163 -6.86 -9.85 5.48
CA ILE A 163 -6.53 -9.30 4.15
C ILE A 163 -7.78 -9.27 3.25
N ALA A 164 -8.57 -10.34 3.22
CA ALA A 164 -9.79 -10.41 2.42
C ALA A 164 -10.84 -9.38 2.87
N VAL A 165 -11.07 -9.25 4.18
CA VAL A 165 -11.93 -8.20 4.74
C VAL A 165 -11.43 -6.82 4.32
N GLY A 166 -10.13 -6.54 4.49
CA GLY A 166 -9.55 -5.26 4.10
C GLY A 166 -9.69 -4.95 2.61
N LEU A 167 -9.42 -5.92 1.73
CA LEU A 167 -9.56 -5.77 0.28
C LEU A 167 -11.01 -5.52 -0.16
N VAL A 168 -11.98 -6.15 0.51
CA VAL A 168 -13.40 -5.91 0.21
C VAL A 168 -13.84 -4.55 0.75
N VAL A 169 -13.45 -4.17 1.98
CA VAL A 169 -13.83 -2.87 2.56
C VAL A 169 -13.21 -1.71 1.79
N GLN A 170 -11.94 -1.77 1.37
CA GLN A 170 -11.37 -0.72 0.53
C GLN A 170 -12.11 -0.59 -0.80
N TYR A 171 -12.59 -1.70 -1.38
CA TYR A 171 -13.37 -1.67 -2.60
C TYR A 171 -14.72 -0.98 -2.38
N LEU A 172 -15.43 -1.34 -1.30
CA LEU A 172 -16.69 -0.72 -0.93
C LEU A 172 -16.52 0.77 -0.65
N TYR A 173 -15.45 1.17 0.04
CA TYR A 173 -15.13 2.56 0.28
C TYR A 173 -14.93 3.30 -1.04
N ASN A 174 -13.99 2.85 -1.87
CA ASN A 174 -13.67 3.49 -3.15
C ASN A 174 -14.88 3.57 -4.09
N ARG A 175 -15.82 2.62 -3.99
CA ARG A 175 -17.04 2.60 -4.80
C ARG A 175 -18.16 3.50 -4.27
N PHE A 176 -18.37 3.56 -2.95
CA PHE A 176 -19.59 4.10 -2.35
C PHE A 176 -19.41 5.31 -1.43
N HIS A 177 -18.18 5.74 -1.12
CA HIS A 177 -17.95 6.85 -0.19
C HIS A 177 -18.55 8.20 -0.65
N THR A 178 -18.93 8.33 -1.92
CA THR A 178 -19.61 9.50 -2.51
C THR A 178 -21.06 9.23 -2.94
N ILE A 179 -21.65 8.09 -2.54
CA ILE A 179 -23.02 7.73 -2.95
C ILE A 179 -24.05 8.76 -2.47
N GLN A 180 -24.98 9.14 -3.36
CA GLN A 180 -26.13 9.97 -3.02
C GLN A 180 -27.38 9.09 -2.93
N LEU A 181 -28.16 9.25 -1.85
CA LEU A 181 -29.39 8.49 -1.61
C LEU A 181 -30.62 9.42 -1.66
N PRO A 182 -31.82 8.89 -1.96
CA PRO A 182 -33.06 9.66 -1.95
C PRO A 182 -33.26 10.44 -0.64
N GLN A 183 -33.93 11.60 -0.68
CA GLN A 183 -34.03 12.52 0.46
C GLN A 183 -34.46 11.86 1.77
N MET A 184 -35.42 10.93 1.73
CA MET A 184 -35.92 10.19 2.90
C MET A 184 -34.82 9.42 3.67
N ILE A 185 -33.78 8.93 2.98
CA ILE A 185 -32.69 8.14 3.57
C ILE A 185 -31.30 8.78 3.33
N SER A 186 -31.27 10.06 2.93
CA SER A 186 -30.07 10.82 2.60
C SER A 186 -29.06 10.90 3.76
N PHE A 187 -29.53 10.79 5.01
CA PHE A 187 -28.70 10.70 6.22
C PHE A 187 -27.65 9.58 6.14
N TYR A 188 -27.96 8.48 5.45
CA TYR A 188 -27.10 7.32 5.28
C TYR A 188 -26.16 7.42 4.07
N GLY A 189 -26.20 8.52 3.30
CA GLY A 189 -25.37 8.70 2.10
C GLY A 189 -23.88 8.92 2.38
N GLY A 190 -23.09 8.88 1.31
CA GLY A 190 -21.65 9.11 1.32
C GLY A 190 -20.87 8.12 2.20
N LYS A 191 -19.90 8.64 2.97
CA LYS A 191 -18.98 7.82 3.79
C LYS A 191 -19.70 6.95 4.84
N ARG A 192 -20.87 7.37 5.34
CA ARG A 192 -21.67 6.58 6.29
C ARG A 192 -22.23 5.31 5.67
N PHE A 193 -22.58 5.37 4.39
CA PHE A 193 -23.08 4.22 3.65
C PHE A 193 -22.06 3.09 3.61
N VAL A 194 -20.75 3.41 3.57
CA VAL A 194 -19.68 2.42 3.51
C VAL A 194 -19.73 1.45 4.69
N ALA A 195 -19.94 1.97 5.91
CA ALA A 195 -20.06 1.13 7.10
C ALA A 195 -21.33 0.24 7.04
N LEU A 196 -22.43 0.78 6.52
CA LEU A 196 -23.70 0.05 6.40
C LEU A 196 -23.63 -1.07 5.38
N ILE A 197 -23.14 -0.79 4.17
CA ILE A 197 -23.04 -1.80 3.10
C ILE A 197 -22.00 -2.87 3.43
N THR A 198 -21.01 -2.55 4.27
CA THR A 198 -20.03 -3.54 4.74
C THR A 198 -20.68 -4.69 5.49
N ILE A 199 -21.73 -4.47 6.29
CA ILE A 199 -22.38 -5.51 7.09
C ILE A 199 -22.90 -6.68 6.24
N PRO A 200 -23.84 -6.49 5.28
CA PRO A 200 -24.35 -7.60 4.47
C PRO A 200 -23.27 -8.20 3.55
N VAL A 201 -22.32 -7.39 3.05
CA VAL A 201 -21.23 -7.88 2.20
C VAL A 201 -20.28 -8.79 2.98
N MET A 202 -20.02 -8.51 4.26
CA MET A 202 -19.19 -9.36 5.12
C MET A 202 -19.88 -10.66 5.50
N GLY A 203 -21.21 -10.65 5.61
CA GLY A 203 -21.98 -11.90 5.70
C GLY A 203 -21.76 -12.80 4.47
N LEU A 204 -21.82 -12.24 3.26
CA LEU A 204 -21.51 -12.98 2.04
C LEU A 204 -20.06 -13.47 2.00
N LEU A 205 -19.10 -12.63 2.39
CA LEU A 205 -17.70 -13.01 2.46
C LEU A 205 -17.47 -14.15 3.46
N ALA A 206 -18.15 -14.13 4.62
CA ALA A 206 -18.09 -15.21 5.60
C ALA A 206 -18.57 -16.54 4.99
N PHE A 207 -19.66 -16.54 4.22
CA PHE A 207 -20.12 -17.74 3.51
C PHE A 207 -19.09 -18.25 2.50
N VAL A 208 -18.44 -17.36 1.75
CA VAL A 208 -17.34 -17.74 0.84
C VAL A 208 -16.25 -18.47 1.62
N PHE A 209 -15.83 -17.94 2.77
CA PHE A 209 -14.83 -18.62 3.61
C PHE A 209 -15.33 -19.94 4.20
N LEU A 210 -16.56 -20.03 4.71
CA LEU A 210 -17.15 -21.27 5.22
C LEU A 210 -17.21 -22.37 4.15
N ILE A 211 -17.41 -21.99 2.87
CA ILE A 211 -17.40 -22.93 1.75
C ILE A 211 -15.97 -23.31 1.38
N PHE A 212 -15.09 -22.34 1.10
CA PHE A 212 -13.82 -22.61 0.43
C PHE A 212 -12.62 -22.82 1.38
N TRP A 213 -12.63 -22.19 2.56
CA TRP A 213 -11.52 -22.30 3.51
C TRP A 213 -11.24 -23.74 3.98
N PRO A 214 -12.25 -24.61 4.19
CA PRO A 214 -11.99 -26.03 4.46
C PRO A 214 -11.06 -26.70 3.44
N TRP A 215 -11.22 -26.42 2.14
CA TRP A 215 -10.33 -26.98 1.10
C TRP A 215 -8.94 -26.36 1.10
N ILE A 216 -8.83 -25.07 1.45
CA ILE A 216 -7.52 -24.45 1.68
C ILE A 216 -6.83 -25.15 2.85
N GLY A 217 -7.53 -25.42 3.95
CA GLY A 217 -7.03 -26.19 5.08
C GLY A 217 -6.54 -27.58 4.68
N ILE A 218 -7.28 -28.29 3.83
CA ILE A 218 -6.87 -29.59 3.28
C ILE A 218 -5.60 -29.44 2.42
N GLY A 219 -5.55 -28.46 1.51
CA GLY A 219 -4.39 -28.23 0.65
C GLY A 219 -3.13 -27.86 1.44
N LEU A 220 -3.30 -27.05 2.48
CA LEU A 220 -2.25 -26.68 3.43
C LEU A 220 -1.75 -27.91 4.22
N ASN A 221 -2.66 -28.77 4.68
CA ASN A 221 -2.30 -30.03 5.33
C ASN A 221 -1.54 -30.96 4.36
N LEU A 222 -2.01 -31.10 3.11
CA LEU A 222 -1.31 -31.88 2.08
C LEU A 222 0.10 -31.35 1.79
N PHE A 223 0.25 -30.03 1.73
CA PHE A 223 1.54 -29.38 1.54
C PHE A 223 2.48 -29.66 2.72
N GLY A 224 2.00 -29.47 3.95
CA GLY A 224 2.71 -29.86 5.18
C GLY A 224 3.10 -31.34 5.14
N ALA A 225 2.14 -32.25 5.00
CA ALA A 225 2.36 -33.70 4.92
C ALA A 225 3.38 -34.11 3.85
N SER A 226 3.41 -33.40 2.72
CA SER A 226 4.37 -33.65 1.64
C SER A 226 5.78 -33.20 2.00
N LEU A 227 5.93 -32.07 2.70
CA LEU A 227 7.22 -31.58 3.16
C LEU A 227 7.90 -32.54 4.16
N ALA A 228 7.18 -33.38 4.91
CA ALA A 228 7.84 -34.34 5.82
C ALA A 228 8.48 -35.50 5.11
N LYS A 229 7.95 -35.84 3.93
CA LYS A 229 8.45 -36.96 3.14
C LYS A 229 9.73 -36.58 2.40
N VAL A 230 10.07 -35.29 2.39
CA VAL A 230 11.34 -34.80 1.85
C VAL A 230 12.47 -35.18 2.82
N PRO A 231 13.65 -35.58 2.31
CA PRO A 231 14.78 -35.96 3.17
C PRO A 231 15.18 -34.84 4.13
N TYR A 232 15.39 -35.21 5.40
CA TYR A 232 15.73 -34.29 6.51
C TYR A 232 16.77 -33.24 6.13
N GLY A 233 16.48 -31.98 6.47
CA GLY A 233 17.23 -30.79 6.07
C GLY A 233 16.82 -30.21 4.71
N PHE A 234 16.51 -31.04 3.71
CA PHE A 234 16.20 -30.57 2.36
C PHE A 234 14.79 -29.94 2.27
N GLU A 235 13.87 -30.32 3.16
CA GLU A 235 12.59 -29.66 3.35
C GLU A 235 12.76 -28.18 3.72
N SER A 236 13.72 -27.87 4.60
CA SER A 236 14.04 -26.50 5.02
C SER A 236 14.69 -25.71 3.88
N PHE A 237 15.50 -26.38 3.04
CA PHE A 237 16.02 -25.77 1.81
C PHE A 237 14.89 -25.31 0.88
N ILE A 238 13.96 -26.21 0.54
CA ILE A 238 12.85 -25.91 -0.36
C ILE A 238 12.01 -24.75 0.20
N PHE A 239 11.67 -24.83 1.48
CA PHE A 239 10.94 -23.76 2.17
C PHE A 239 11.67 -22.43 2.07
N GLY A 240 12.95 -22.38 2.44
CA GLY A 240 13.75 -21.15 2.44
C GLY A 240 13.90 -20.53 1.06
N TYR A 241 14.04 -21.36 0.02
CA TYR A 241 14.13 -20.87 -1.36
C TYR A 241 12.82 -20.23 -1.83
N ILE A 242 11.67 -20.88 -1.56
CA ILE A 242 10.35 -20.36 -1.93
C ILE A 242 10.06 -19.08 -1.15
N GLU A 243 10.26 -19.10 0.16
CA GLU A 243 10.04 -17.95 1.05
C GLU A 243 10.81 -16.72 0.55
N ARG A 244 12.12 -16.88 0.32
CA ARG A 244 12.98 -15.77 -0.12
C ARG A 244 12.65 -15.31 -1.55
N SER A 245 12.26 -16.23 -2.43
CA SER A 245 11.87 -15.92 -3.81
C SER A 245 10.57 -15.11 -3.91
N LEU A 246 9.72 -15.16 -2.89
CA LEU A 246 8.43 -14.47 -2.86
C LEU A 246 8.50 -13.04 -2.28
N ILE A 247 9.63 -12.63 -1.69
CA ILE A 247 9.87 -11.26 -1.19
C ILE A 247 9.57 -10.18 -2.23
N PRO A 248 10.08 -10.25 -3.48
CA PRO A 248 9.78 -9.24 -4.52
C PRO A 248 8.29 -8.97 -4.73
N PHE A 249 7.42 -9.93 -4.42
CA PHE A 249 5.98 -9.86 -4.62
C PHE A 249 5.21 -9.51 -3.34
N GLY A 250 5.87 -9.46 -2.17
CA GLY A 250 5.21 -9.37 -0.88
C GLY A 250 4.43 -10.64 -0.49
N LEU A 251 4.53 -11.71 -1.30
CA LEU A 251 3.79 -12.96 -1.12
C LEU A 251 4.46 -13.91 -0.12
N HIS A 252 5.65 -13.59 0.35
CA HIS A 252 6.37 -14.43 1.30
C HIS A 252 5.65 -14.52 2.66
N HIS A 253 5.04 -13.43 3.14
CA HIS A 253 4.18 -13.46 4.33
C HIS A 253 2.94 -14.33 4.14
N VAL A 254 2.37 -14.32 2.94
CA VAL A 254 1.25 -15.19 2.56
C VAL A 254 1.69 -16.65 2.57
N PHE A 255 2.92 -16.94 2.13
CA PHE A 255 3.45 -18.31 2.08
C PHE A 255 3.80 -18.87 3.46
N TYR A 256 4.56 -18.15 4.29
CA TYR A 256 5.01 -18.70 5.56
C TYR A 256 3.95 -18.60 6.67
N ALA A 257 3.02 -17.64 6.63
CA ALA A 257 2.08 -17.43 7.74
C ALA A 257 1.18 -18.64 8.06
N PRO A 258 0.62 -19.38 7.09
CA PRO A 258 -0.08 -20.63 7.38
C PRO A 258 0.82 -21.64 8.07
N LEU A 259 2.05 -21.78 7.60
CA LEU A 259 2.99 -22.72 8.19
C LEU A 259 3.35 -22.31 9.61
N TRP A 260 3.59 -21.02 9.86
CA TRP A 260 4.04 -20.51 11.14
C TRP A 260 2.95 -20.39 12.21
N PHE A 261 1.75 -19.96 11.82
CA PHE A 261 0.71 -19.50 12.74
C PHE A 261 -0.59 -20.29 12.63
N SER A 262 -0.59 -21.43 11.96
CA SER A 262 -1.74 -22.32 11.96
C SER A 262 -1.31 -23.78 12.00
N SER A 263 -2.29 -24.66 12.15
CA SER A 263 -2.13 -26.12 12.10
C SER A 263 -1.65 -26.64 10.74
N ALA A 264 -1.63 -25.79 9.69
CA ALA A 264 -1.10 -26.10 8.37
C ALA A 264 0.39 -26.46 8.38
N GLY A 265 1.19 -25.77 9.19
CA GLY A 265 2.57 -26.17 9.47
C GLY A 265 2.64 -26.97 10.74
N GLY A 266 1.71 -27.93 10.89
CA GLY A 266 1.61 -28.92 11.96
C GLY A 266 1.22 -28.38 13.35
N ASP A 267 0.51 -29.22 14.12
CA ASP A 267 -0.01 -28.90 15.45
C ASP A 267 0.40 -29.99 16.43
N ALA A 268 1.49 -29.74 17.17
CA ALA A 268 1.98 -30.66 18.18
C ALA A 268 0.96 -30.81 19.33
N GLY A 269 0.21 -29.77 19.71
CA GLY A 269 -0.75 -29.85 20.81
C GLY A 269 -1.96 -30.74 20.50
N ALA A 270 -2.56 -30.58 19.32
CA ALA A 270 -3.68 -31.42 18.88
C ALA A 270 -3.27 -32.87 18.66
N THR A 271 -2.07 -33.09 18.12
CA THR A 271 -1.44 -34.41 17.97
C THR A 271 -1.37 -35.17 19.29
N ILE A 272 -0.90 -34.48 20.32
CA ILE A 272 -0.72 -35.01 21.66
C ILE A 272 -2.06 -35.39 22.28
N ALA A 273 -3.09 -34.57 22.06
CA ALA A 273 -4.44 -34.81 22.55
C ALA A 273 -5.14 -35.97 21.82
N ASP A 274 -4.99 -36.06 20.50
CA ASP A 274 -5.53 -37.15 19.67
C ASP A 274 -4.95 -38.51 20.11
N TRP A 275 -3.65 -38.56 20.40
CA TRP A 275 -2.97 -39.74 20.93
C TRP A 275 -3.46 -40.16 22.32
N ALA A 276 -3.53 -39.21 23.27
CA ALA A 276 -3.93 -39.51 24.65
C ALA A 276 -5.32 -40.18 24.67
N LYS A 277 -6.21 -39.72 23.78
CA LYS A 277 -7.52 -40.31 23.54
C LYS A 277 -7.43 -41.74 22.99
N ASP A 278 -6.57 -42.00 22.00
CA ASP A 278 -6.39 -43.33 21.40
C ASP A 278 -5.78 -44.35 22.39
N GLN A 279 -5.02 -43.90 23.39
CA GLN A 279 -4.47 -44.75 24.45
C GLN A 279 -5.43 -44.95 25.65
N GLY A 280 -6.64 -44.42 25.58
CA GLY A 280 -7.61 -44.51 26.68
C GLY A 280 -7.21 -43.68 27.91
N ILE A 281 -6.34 -42.68 27.74
CA ILE A 281 -5.98 -41.72 28.78
C ILE A 281 -7.09 -40.67 28.83
N GLU A 282 -7.78 -40.58 29.96
CA GLU A 282 -8.92 -39.70 30.14
C GLU A 282 -8.47 -38.24 30.29
N VAL A 283 -8.61 -37.45 29.23
CA VAL A 283 -8.37 -36.00 29.24
C VAL A 283 -9.65 -35.29 29.67
N ILE A 284 -9.74 -34.89 30.94
CA ILE A 284 -10.94 -34.23 31.48
C ILE A 284 -10.98 -32.76 31.01
N GLN A 285 -12.03 -32.41 30.28
CA GLN A 285 -12.31 -31.05 29.84
C GLN A 285 -13.30 -30.39 30.82
N LYS A 286 -12.89 -29.36 31.56
CA LYS A 286 -13.82 -28.44 32.24
C LYS A 286 -13.71 -27.05 31.64
N THR A 287 -14.69 -26.72 30.81
CA THR A 287 -14.84 -25.39 30.20
C THR A 287 -15.30 -24.34 31.22
N ALA A 288 -14.69 -23.16 31.14
CA ALA A 288 -15.38 -21.90 31.31
C ALA A 288 -14.95 -20.97 30.16
N GLU A 289 -15.93 -20.61 29.32
CA GLU A 289 -16.06 -19.42 28.48
C GLU A 289 -14.81 -18.74 27.85
N ALA A 290 -14.89 -18.61 26.53
CA ALA A 290 -14.22 -17.66 25.65
C ALA A 290 -12.70 -17.82 25.42
N ALA A 291 -12.37 -18.08 24.15
CA ALA A 291 -11.07 -17.89 23.52
C ALA A 291 -9.90 -18.66 24.13
N ASN A 292 -9.64 -19.89 23.64
CA ASN A 292 -8.30 -20.45 23.43
C ASN A 292 -8.39 -21.94 23.10
N GLN A 293 -8.11 -22.32 21.86
CA GLN A 293 -7.88 -23.73 21.48
C GLN A 293 -6.49 -24.22 21.91
N THR A 294 -6.02 -23.82 23.09
CA THR A 294 -4.65 -24.07 23.57
C THR A 294 -4.63 -24.50 25.04
N GLN A 295 -5.78 -24.93 25.58
CA GLN A 295 -5.93 -25.37 26.97
C GLN A 295 -5.76 -26.89 27.14
N ALA A 296 -5.48 -27.65 26.08
CA ALA A 296 -5.20 -29.09 26.17
C ALA A 296 -3.84 -29.41 26.84
N ILE A 297 -2.92 -28.45 26.86
CA ILE A 297 -1.59 -28.60 27.48
C ILE A 297 -1.59 -28.10 28.94
N TYR A 298 -2.46 -27.14 29.26
CA TYR A 298 -2.34 -26.37 30.51
C TYR A 298 -2.86 -27.10 31.76
N GLU A 299 -3.80 -28.04 31.64
CA GLU A 299 -4.38 -28.72 32.82
C GLU A 299 -3.79 -30.10 33.14
N VAL A 300 -2.88 -30.62 32.31
CA VAL A 300 -2.14 -31.87 32.62
C VAL A 300 -1.09 -31.62 33.71
N VAL A 301 -0.53 -30.40 33.79
CA VAL A 301 0.52 -30.05 34.75
C VAL A 301 -0.04 -29.61 36.12
N ALA A 302 -1.28 -29.11 36.17
CA ALA A 302 -1.85 -28.50 37.39
C ALA A 302 -2.68 -29.46 38.28
N SER A 303 -2.96 -30.70 37.84
CA SER A 303 -3.85 -31.64 38.57
C SER A 303 -3.16 -32.60 39.54
N GLY A 304 -1.85 -32.47 39.75
CA GLY A 304 -1.15 -33.13 40.88
C GLY A 304 -1.11 -34.66 40.85
N LYS A 305 -1.35 -35.30 39.70
CA LYS A 305 -1.32 -36.77 39.55
C LYS A 305 -0.27 -37.30 38.55
N VAL A 306 0.61 -36.45 38.05
CA VAL A 306 1.76 -36.88 37.24
C VAL A 306 3.02 -36.34 37.88
N ILE A 307 3.95 -37.23 38.21
CA ILE A 307 5.29 -36.88 38.69
C ILE A 307 5.98 -36.14 37.53
N PRO A 308 6.64 -34.98 37.75
CA PRO A 308 7.33 -34.25 36.69
C PRO A 308 8.28 -35.19 35.92
N GLY A 309 7.97 -35.47 34.65
CA GLY A 309 8.78 -36.32 33.78
C GLY A 309 8.04 -37.34 32.91
N ASP A 310 6.90 -37.87 33.36
CA ASP A 310 6.30 -39.03 32.68
C ASP A 310 5.28 -38.70 31.57
N SER A 311 4.55 -37.57 31.64
CA SER A 311 3.51 -37.26 30.63
C SER A 311 4.08 -36.89 29.25
N LEU A 312 5.08 -36.01 29.17
CA LEU A 312 5.68 -35.63 27.88
C LEU A 312 6.44 -36.82 27.24
N LYS A 313 6.92 -37.74 28.05
CA LYS A 313 7.69 -38.90 27.61
C LYS A 313 6.81 -39.96 26.93
N GLU A 314 5.66 -40.29 27.50
CA GLU A 314 4.71 -41.22 26.87
C GLU A 314 4.14 -40.65 25.56
N ILE A 315 3.90 -39.34 25.54
CA ILE A 315 3.50 -38.56 24.36
C ILE A 315 4.53 -38.64 23.22
N LEU A 316 5.81 -38.65 23.56
CA LEU A 316 6.90 -38.62 22.58
C LEU A 316 7.27 -40.00 22.03
N LEU A 317 7.09 -41.05 22.83
CA LEU A 317 7.27 -42.45 22.44
C LEU A 317 6.30 -42.90 21.34
N ASP A 318 5.11 -42.32 21.26
CA ASP A 318 4.12 -42.62 20.22
C ASP A 318 4.41 -41.93 18.88
N HIS A 319 4.91 -40.69 18.91
CA HIS A 319 5.34 -39.97 17.72
C HIS A 319 6.44 -40.72 16.96
N ALA A 320 7.36 -41.36 17.68
CA ALA A 320 8.41 -42.20 17.11
C ALA A 320 7.85 -43.34 16.23
N GLN A 321 6.60 -43.76 16.44
CA GLN A 321 5.91 -44.80 15.67
C GLN A 321 5.08 -44.25 14.48
N ASN A 322 4.75 -42.95 14.46
CA ASN A 322 3.83 -42.31 13.50
C ASN A 322 4.41 -41.05 12.82
N LYS A 323 5.68 -41.10 12.40
CA LYS A 323 6.50 -39.95 11.95
C LYS A 323 5.89 -39.08 10.84
N ASP A 324 5.08 -39.67 9.95
CA ASP A 324 4.52 -39.00 8.77
C ASP A 324 3.34 -38.05 9.07
N LYS A 325 2.77 -38.11 10.27
CA LYS A 325 1.56 -37.35 10.65
C LYS A 325 1.85 -35.92 11.12
N PHE A 326 3.10 -35.56 11.40
CA PHE A 326 3.42 -34.43 12.28
C PHE A 326 4.37 -33.41 11.66
N VAL A 327 3.93 -32.93 10.51
CA VAL A 327 4.75 -32.08 9.67
C VAL A 327 4.48 -30.62 9.95
N GLY A 328 5.00 -30.25 11.09
CA GLY A 328 5.31 -28.89 11.39
C GLY A 328 5.02 -28.58 12.84
N ASP A 329 5.74 -27.60 13.29
CA ASP A 329 6.04 -27.32 14.67
C ASP A 329 5.59 -25.91 15.04
N SER A 330 5.06 -25.13 14.10
CA SER A 330 5.32 -23.70 14.15
C SER A 330 4.34 -22.98 15.06
N THR A 331 3.07 -23.43 15.09
CA THR A 331 2.11 -23.00 16.11
C THR A 331 2.52 -23.46 17.51
N ALA A 332 3.33 -24.51 17.65
CA ALA A 332 3.81 -25.01 18.94
C ALA A 332 5.16 -24.39 19.36
N SER A 333 5.98 -23.95 18.42
CA SER A 333 7.42 -23.69 18.63
C SER A 333 7.70 -22.59 19.67
N ILE A 334 6.96 -21.47 19.64
CA ILE A 334 7.05 -20.41 20.65
C ILE A 334 6.41 -20.86 21.98
N TYR A 335 5.35 -21.66 21.93
CA TYR A 335 4.72 -22.19 23.14
C TYR A 335 5.61 -23.19 23.88
N LEU A 336 6.44 -23.96 23.16
CA LEU A 336 7.43 -24.85 23.77
C LEU A 336 8.45 -24.08 24.62
N LEU A 337 8.64 -22.78 24.39
CA LEU A 337 9.45 -21.94 25.28
C LEU A 337 8.84 -21.77 26.68
N LYS A 338 7.52 -21.98 26.84
CA LYS A 338 6.81 -21.95 28.12
C LYS A 338 6.99 -23.23 28.96
N PHE A 339 7.51 -24.31 28.36
CA PHE A 339 7.72 -25.57 29.06
C PHE A 339 8.99 -25.55 29.91
N ALA A 340 9.25 -26.61 30.67
CA ALA A 340 10.48 -26.78 31.44
C ALA A 340 11.74 -26.74 30.55
N ASN A 341 12.91 -26.50 31.15
CA ASN A 341 14.17 -26.47 30.41
C ASN A 341 14.64 -27.88 30.00
N THR A 342 14.43 -28.86 30.87
CA THR A 342 14.78 -30.26 30.68
C THR A 342 13.55 -31.14 30.80
N ILE A 343 13.66 -32.35 30.28
CA ILE A 343 12.70 -33.43 30.47
C ILE A 343 13.42 -34.58 31.18
N ASP A 344 12.84 -34.98 32.29
CA ASP A 344 13.36 -36.03 33.16
C ASP A 344 12.57 -37.31 32.87
N TYR A 345 13.25 -38.41 32.57
CA TYR A 345 12.60 -39.69 32.32
C TYR A 345 13.50 -40.89 32.62
N THR A 346 12.90 -42.07 32.81
CA THR A 346 13.65 -43.31 33.03
C THR A 346 13.89 -44.09 31.73
N GLU A 347 15.14 -44.33 31.35
CA GLU A 347 15.52 -45.19 30.22
C GLU A 347 16.33 -46.38 30.75
N ASP A 348 15.91 -47.62 30.43
CA ASP A 348 16.54 -48.86 30.94
C ASP A 348 16.74 -48.90 32.47
N GLY A 349 15.80 -48.34 33.24
CA GLY A 349 15.85 -48.28 34.70
C GLY A 349 16.78 -47.21 35.28
N LYS A 350 17.37 -46.34 34.44
CA LYS A 350 18.21 -45.21 34.87
C LYS A 350 17.47 -43.89 34.66
N ALA A 351 17.56 -43.00 35.64
CA ALA A 351 17.05 -41.63 35.50
C ALA A 351 17.94 -40.85 34.52
N VAL A 352 17.33 -40.29 33.49
CA VAL A 352 17.93 -39.50 32.43
C VAL A 352 17.25 -38.12 32.43
N SER A 353 18.04 -37.05 32.35
CA SER A 353 17.54 -35.67 32.21
C SER A 353 18.23 -35.05 31.00
N ILE A 354 17.46 -34.63 30.00
CA ILE A 354 18.00 -33.99 28.79
C ILE A 354 17.23 -32.72 28.44
N PRO A 355 17.85 -31.78 27.70
CA PRO A 355 17.18 -30.56 27.27
C PRO A 355 15.93 -30.84 26.44
N LEU A 356 14.89 -30.02 26.62
CA LEU A 356 13.58 -30.20 25.96
C LEU A 356 13.69 -30.37 24.44
N PHE A 357 14.41 -29.49 23.76
CA PHE A 357 14.53 -29.54 22.29
C PHE A 357 15.37 -30.71 21.82
N THR A 358 16.41 -31.09 22.57
CA THR A 358 17.17 -32.32 22.31
C THR A 358 16.29 -33.56 22.45
N PHE A 359 15.42 -33.58 23.45
CA PHE A 359 14.46 -34.66 23.60
C PHE A 359 13.49 -34.71 22.43
N LEU A 360 12.93 -33.58 22.02
CA LEU A 360 12.04 -33.50 20.84
C LEU A 360 12.75 -33.96 19.56
N GLU A 361 14.00 -33.52 19.35
CA GLU A 361 14.82 -33.92 18.21
C GLU A 361 15.03 -35.44 18.15
N ASN A 362 15.37 -36.07 19.28
CA ASN A 362 15.55 -37.52 19.37
C ASN A 362 14.30 -38.32 18.97
N GLN A 363 13.13 -37.69 19.06
CA GLN A 363 11.84 -38.32 18.75
C GLN A 363 11.44 -38.07 17.29
N GLY A 364 12.16 -37.23 16.55
CA GLY A 364 11.89 -36.86 15.16
C GLY A 364 11.27 -35.47 14.99
N PHE A 365 11.13 -34.70 16.08
CA PHE A 365 10.62 -33.33 16.01
C PHE A 365 11.75 -32.32 15.82
N LYS A 366 11.73 -31.64 14.67
CA LYS A 366 12.51 -30.42 14.49
C LYS A 366 11.69 -29.17 14.80
N VAL A 367 11.99 -28.53 15.94
CA VAL A 367 11.46 -27.21 16.36
C VAL A 367 12.24 -26.08 15.68
N GLY A 368 11.54 -25.06 15.18
CA GLY A 368 12.10 -23.93 14.47
C GLY A 368 12.50 -24.22 13.02
N ARG A 369 12.15 -25.38 12.43
CA ARG A 369 12.72 -25.86 11.15
C ARG A 369 12.50 -24.94 9.94
N PHE A 370 11.47 -24.11 10.01
CA PHE A 370 11.08 -23.12 9.00
C PHE A 370 11.31 -21.68 9.47
N ALA A 371 12.11 -21.48 10.51
CA ALA A 371 12.42 -20.17 11.11
C ALA A 371 13.94 -19.97 11.35
N ASP A 372 14.62 -20.98 11.86
CA ASP A 372 16.03 -20.98 12.28
C ASP A 372 17.04 -20.65 11.17
N GLY A 373 16.70 -20.90 9.91
CA GLY A 373 17.54 -20.56 8.76
C GLY A 373 17.68 -19.07 8.48
N LYS A 374 16.84 -18.22 9.06
CA LYS A 374 16.82 -16.79 8.75
C LYS A 374 18.04 -16.05 9.29
N PHE A 375 18.51 -16.42 10.48
CA PHE A 375 19.44 -15.62 11.26
C PHE A 375 20.81 -15.41 10.58
N SER A 376 21.45 -16.47 10.09
CA SER A 376 22.83 -16.37 9.55
C SER A 376 22.91 -15.42 8.35
N GLY A 377 21.93 -15.47 7.45
CA GLY A 377 21.87 -14.57 6.30
C GLY A 377 21.58 -13.12 6.67
N MET A 378 20.68 -12.89 7.63
CA MET A 378 20.26 -11.55 8.05
C MET A 378 21.29 -10.82 8.90
N MET A 379 21.99 -11.56 9.76
CA MET A 379 22.99 -11.01 10.68
C MET A 379 24.39 -10.91 10.07
N PHE A 380 24.74 -11.75 9.10
CA PHE A 380 26.09 -11.79 8.55
C PHE A 380 26.13 -11.59 7.04
N GLY A 381 25.29 -12.32 6.29
CA GLY A 381 25.25 -12.25 4.83
C GLY A 381 24.92 -10.85 4.30
N LEU A 382 23.78 -10.29 4.70
CA LEU A 382 23.31 -8.98 4.22
C LEU A 382 24.19 -7.81 4.70
N PRO A 383 24.68 -7.78 5.96
CA PRO A 383 25.70 -6.80 6.36
C PRO A 383 27.00 -6.92 5.56
N ALA A 384 27.44 -8.13 5.23
CA ALA A 384 28.62 -8.33 4.37
C ALA A 384 28.36 -7.89 2.91
N ALA A 385 27.15 -8.09 2.39
CA ALA A 385 26.73 -7.54 1.10
C ALA A 385 26.76 -6.00 1.12
N ALA A 386 26.30 -5.37 2.20
CA ALA A 386 26.38 -3.92 2.37
C ALA A 386 27.84 -3.43 2.40
N ALA A 387 28.73 -4.13 3.12
CA ALA A 387 30.16 -3.85 3.10
C ALA A 387 30.76 -3.99 1.69
N ALA A 388 30.33 -5.00 0.93
CA ALA A 388 30.75 -5.16 -0.46
C ALA A 388 30.26 -4.02 -1.35
N MET A 389 29.03 -3.53 -1.18
CA MET A 389 28.51 -2.36 -1.91
C MET A 389 29.31 -1.09 -1.61
N ILE A 390 29.63 -0.84 -0.33
CA ILE A 390 30.49 0.30 0.07
C ILE A 390 31.87 0.18 -0.59
N MET A 391 32.47 -1.01 -0.57
CA MET A 391 33.80 -1.23 -1.15
C MET A 391 33.81 -1.21 -2.68
N ALA A 392 32.68 -1.55 -3.30
CA ALA A 392 32.48 -1.45 -4.73
C ALA A 392 32.28 0.00 -5.19
N ALA A 393 31.80 0.92 -4.33
CA ALA A 393 31.65 2.32 -4.66
C ALA A 393 33.00 3.04 -4.87
N PRO A 394 33.07 4.05 -5.78
CA PRO A 394 34.21 4.95 -5.90
C PRO A 394 34.60 5.55 -4.55
N LYS A 395 35.89 5.77 -4.30
CA LYS A 395 36.42 6.14 -2.97
C LYS A 395 35.73 7.38 -2.41
N GLU A 396 35.48 8.36 -3.26
CA GLU A 396 34.79 9.62 -3.02
C GLU A 396 33.33 9.44 -2.56
N ASN A 397 32.65 8.40 -3.04
CA ASN A 397 31.24 8.14 -2.74
C ASN A 397 31.05 7.18 -1.56
N ARG A 398 32.10 6.52 -1.06
CA ARG A 398 31.98 5.49 -0.02
C ARG A 398 31.37 6.00 1.27
N LYS A 399 31.69 7.23 1.68
CA LYS A 399 31.13 7.84 2.89
C LYS A 399 29.62 8.02 2.78
N VAL A 400 29.16 8.52 1.62
CA VAL A 400 27.72 8.69 1.35
C VAL A 400 27.04 7.33 1.22
N THR A 401 27.67 6.39 0.52
CA THR A 401 27.19 5.01 0.36
C THR A 401 26.99 4.34 1.72
N ALA A 402 27.99 4.45 2.60
CA ALA A 402 27.95 3.93 3.95
C ALA A 402 26.79 4.54 4.75
N GLY A 403 26.58 5.86 4.65
CA GLY A 403 25.44 6.55 5.25
C GLY A 403 24.08 6.01 4.81
N THR A 404 24.00 5.44 3.60
CA THR A 404 22.77 4.87 3.05
C THR A 404 22.58 3.38 3.39
N VAL A 405 23.61 2.56 3.19
CA VAL A 405 23.45 1.09 3.29
C VAL A 405 23.69 0.54 4.70
N ILE A 406 24.44 1.25 5.55
CA ILE A 406 24.66 0.82 6.95
C ILE A 406 23.35 0.81 7.73
N PRO A 407 22.47 1.84 7.67
CA PRO A 407 21.17 1.79 8.32
C PRO A 407 20.33 0.61 7.87
N ALA A 408 20.27 0.32 6.56
CA ALA A 408 19.52 -0.81 6.01
C ALA A 408 20.08 -2.17 6.49
N ALA A 409 21.40 -2.32 6.49
CA ALA A 409 22.07 -3.50 7.03
C ALA A 409 21.87 -3.62 8.55
N GLY A 410 21.86 -2.51 9.28
CA GLY A 410 21.58 -2.43 10.71
C GLY A 410 20.15 -2.86 11.01
N THR A 411 19.17 -2.45 10.21
CA THR A 411 17.78 -2.92 10.32
C THR A 411 17.69 -4.44 10.13
N SER A 412 18.33 -4.99 9.10
CA SER A 412 18.42 -6.45 8.88
C SER A 412 19.10 -7.16 10.06
N PHE A 413 20.22 -6.62 10.55
CA PHE A 413 20.96 -7.21 11.66
C PHE A 413 20.15 -7.22 12.96
N VAL A 414 19.55 -6.08 13.32
CA VAL A 414 18.87 -5.90 14.60
C VAL A 414 17.54 -6.62 14.62
N THR A 415 16.73 -6.38 13.59
CA THR A 415 15.31 -6.79 13.56
C THR A 415 15.03 -7.97 12.64
N GLY A 416 15.95 -8.31 11.74
CA GLY A 416 15.72 -9.33 10.72
C GLY A 416 14.93 -8.82 9.50
N VAL A 417 14.51 -7.56 9.46
CA VAL A 417 13.81 -6.98 8.29
C VAL A 417 14.83 -6.74 7.17
N THR A 418 14.69 -7.48 6.07
CA THR A 418 15.71 -7.55 5.01
C THR A 418 15.41 -6.66 3.81
N GLU A 419 14.16 -6.24 3.63
CA GLU A 419 13.68 -5.50 2.46
C GLU A 419 14.47 -4.21 2.20
N PRO A 420 14.82 -3.37 3.20
CA PRO A 420 15.58 -2.16 2.97
C PRO A 420 16.93 -2.39 2.27
N ILE A 421 17.58 -3.53 2.54
CA ILE A 421 18.87 -3.88 1.93
C ILE A 421 18.70 -4.78 0.70
N GLU A 422 17.78 -5.75 0.72
CA GLU A 422 17.52 -6.64 -0.41
C GLU A 422 17.08 -5.87 -1.66
N PHE A 423 16.22 -4.86 -1.51
CA PHE A 423 15.73 -4.07 -2.64
C PHE A 423 16.84 -3.28 -3.35
N THR A 424 17.97 -3.04 -2.68
CA THR A 424 19.12 -2.34 -3.27
C THR A 424 19.78 -3.12 -4.41
N PHE A 425 19.63 -4.44 -4.45
CA PHE A 425 20.26 -5.30 -5.47
C PHE A 425 19.28 -6.21 -6.19
N LEU A 426 18.14 -6.53 -5.58
CA LEU A 426 17.11 -7.40 -6.13
C LEU A 426 16.68 -6.97 -7.53
N PHE A 427 16.42 -5.68 -7.70
CA PHE A 427 15.96 -5.13 -8.97
C PHE A 427 17.10 -4.80 -9.94
N LEU A 428 18.35 -4.71 -9.45
CA LEU A 428 19.52 -4.46 -10.27
C LEU A 428 20.07 -5.75 -10.89
N SER A 429 19.99 -6.85 -10.16
CA SER A 429 20.52 -8.14 -10.58
C SER A 429 19.66 -9.28 -10.03
N PRO A 430 18.70 -9.77 -10.83
CA PRO A 430 17.96 -10.99 -10.50
C PRO A 430 18.89 -12.18 -10.20
N LEU A 431 20.07 -12.21 -10.82
CA LEU A 431 21.10 -13.22 -10.55
C LEU A 431 21.62 -13.14 -9.11
N LEU A 432 21.92 -11.94 -8.61
CA LEU A 432 22.36 -11.77 -7.21
C LEU A 432 21.25 -12.14 -6.23
N PHE A 433 19.99 -11.85 -6.56
CA PHE A 433 18.88 -12.16 -5.68
C PHE A 433 18.44 -13.62 -5.75
N TRP A 434 17.85 -14.08 -6.85
CA TRP A 434 17.34 -15.46 -6.95
C TRP A 434 18.44 -16.51 -7.13
N GLY A 435 19.51 -16.17 -7.85
CA GLY A 435 20.59 -17.10 -8.16
C GLY A 435 21.58 -17.31 -7.02
N PHE A 436 21.86 -16.25 -6.24
CA PHE A 436 22.81 -16.32 -5.13
C PHE A 436 22.13 -16.14 -3.77
N HIS A 437 21.53 -14.99 -3.49
CA HIS A 437 21.04 -14.67 -2.15
C HIS A 437 19.93 -15.63 -1.68
N ALA A 438 18.88 -15.84 -2.48
CA ALA A 438 17.79 -16.77 -2.16
C ALA A 438 18.27 -18.21 -2.01
N PHE A 439 19.23 -18.62 -2.85
CA PHE A 439 19.86 -19.93 -2.76
C PHE A 439 20.70 -20.08 -1.46
N MET A 440 21.49 -19.07 -1.11
CA MET A 440 22.24 -19.06 0.14
C MET A 440 21.32 -19.00 1.36
N MET A 441 20.19 -18.29 1.29
CA MET A 441 19.18 -18.34 2.36
C MET A 441 18.63 -19.77 2.49
N ALA A 442 18.30 -20.44 1.39
CA ALA A 442 17.86 -21.84 1.41
C ALA A 442 18.90 -22.78 2.04
N LEU A 443 20.19 -22.59 1.72
CA LEU A 443 21.27 -23.33 2.38
C LEU A 443 21.37 -23.01 3.87
N SER A 444 21.09 -21.77 4.28
CA SER A 444 21.09 -21.37 5.69
C SER A 444 20.01 -22.14 6.47
N PHE A 445 18.80 -22.25 5.90
CA PHE A 445 17.74 -23.11 6.44
C PHE A 445 18.13 -24.58 6.52
N MET A 446 18.75 -25.12 5.46
CA MET A 446 19.21 -26.50 5.46
C MET A 446 20.27 -26.75 6.54
N PHE A 447 21.29 -25.88 6.62
CA PHE A 447 22.38 -26.05 7.58
C PHE A 447 21.96 -25.83 9.02
N ALA A 448 21.06 -24.88 9.30
CA ALA A 448 20.49 -24.71 10.64
C ALA A 448 19.75 -25.98 11.07
N ASN A 449 18.94 -26.55 10.16
CA ASN A 449 18.22 -27.78 10.43
C ASN A 449 19.18 -28.96 10.67
N LEU A 450 20.14 -29.18 9.77
CA LEU A 450 21.15 -30.25 9.87
C LEU A 450 22.06 -30.11 11.11
N ALA A 451 22.35 -28.88 11.55
CA ALA A 451 23.19 -28.61 12.71
C ALA A 451 22.43 -28.69 14.05
N GLY A 452 21.17 -29.11 14.04
CA GLY A 452 20.41 -29.27 15.27
C GLY A 452 19.96 -27.93 15.88
N VAL A 453 19.84 -26.84 15.10
CA VAL A 453 19.37 -25.55 15.61
C VAL A 453 17.88 -25.60 15.94
N HIS A 454 17.48 -25.14 17.12
CA HIS A 454 16.09 -25.11 17.57
C HIS A 454 15.73 -23.72 18.05
N ILE A 455 15.47 -22.82 17.10
CA ILE A 455 15.12 -21.44 17.39
C ILE A 455 13.72 -21.17 16.82
N PRO A 456 12.68 -21.21 17.66
CA PRO A 456 11.37 -20.72 17.28
C PRO A 456 11.43 -19.20 17.06
N MET A 457 10.48 -18.64 16.30
CA MET A 457 10.48 -17.20 16.08
C MET A 457 9.09 -16.71 15.69
N VAL A 458 8.79 -15.47 16.09
CA VAL A 458 7.52 -14.80 15.76
C VAL A 458 7.65 -13.80 14.62
N PHE A 459 8.85 -13.27 14.37
CA PHE A 459 9.06 -12.12 13.50
C PHE A 459 9.94 -12.40 12.28
N SER A 460 11.25 -12.07 12.30
CA SER A 460 12.03 -12.03 11.06
C SER A 460 13.44 -12.59 11.14
N GLY A 461 14.13 -12.60 12.30
CA GLY A 461 15.38 -13.37 12.46
C GLY A 461 16.62 -12.51 12.67
N GLY A 462 16.44 -11.36 13.33
CA GLY A 462 17.54 -10.48 13.73
C GLY A 462 18.24 -10.98 15.01
N VAL A 463 19.26 -10.22 15.44
CA VAL A 463 19.98 -10.49 16.68
C VAL A 463 19.06 -10.44 17.90
N LEU A 464 18.02 -9.59 17.89
CA LEU A 464 17.05 -9.53 18.97
C LEU A 464 16.30 -10.85 19.09
N ASP A 465 15.76 -11.36 17.97
CA ASP A 465 15.10 -12.66 17.93
C ASP A 465 16.07 -13.80 18.34
N LEU A 466 17.34 -13.73 17.93
CA LEU A 466 18.35 -14.73 18.28
C LEU A 466 18.61 -14.76 19.78
N LEU A 467 18.74 -13.58 20.40
CA LEU A 467 18.97 -13.48 21.84
C LEU A 467 17.77 -14.01 22.61
N ILE A 468 16.56 -13.61 22.22
CA ILE A 468 15.33 -13.91 22.96
C ILE A 468 14.91 -15.37 22.81
N TYR A 469 14.95 -15.90 21.59
CA TYR A 469 14.43 -17.23 21.28
C TYR A 469 15.50 -18.30 21.10
N GLY A 470 16.76 -17.89 20.96
CA GLY A 470 17.92 -18.79 20.87
C GLY A 470 18.77 -18.77 22.14
N ALA A 471 19.33 -17.62 22.50
CA ALA A 471 20.35 -17.54 23.55
C ALA A 471 19.79 -17.62 24.97
N VAL A 472 18.70 -16.91 25.26
CA VAL A 472 18.06 -16.93 26.57
C VAL A 472 17.50 -18.32 26.93
N PRO A 473 16.75 -19.01 26.04
CA PRO A 473 16.26 -20.36 26.31
C PRO A 473 17.31 -21.45 26.01
N VAL A 474 18.61 -21.14 26.01
CA VAL A 474 19.64 -22.11 25.57
C VAL A 474 19.69 -23.41 26.37
N GLN A 475 19.30 -23.35 27.66
CA GLN A 475 19.18 -24.54 28.51
C GLN A 475 18.16 -25.55 27.98
N LYS A 476 17.25 -25.14 27.08
CA LYS A 476 16.32 -26.01 26.37
C LYS A 476 16.97 -26.80 25.22
N GLY A 477 18.21 -26.53 24.86
CA GLY A 477 18.89 -27.18 23.74
C GLY A 477 18.67 -26.47 22.40
N THR A 478 18.67 -25.13 22.39
CA THR A 478 18.44 -24.34 21.15
C THR A 478 19.55 -24.45 20.13
N ASN A 479 20.76 -24.83 20.56
CA ASN A 479 21.97 -24.92 19.73
C ASN A 479 22.24 -23.65 18.90
N PHE A 480 21.84 -22.48 19.42
CA PHE A 480 21.83 -21.23 18.65
C PHE A 480 23.22 -20.80 18.15
N TRP A 481 24.30 -21.27 18.76
CA TRP A 481 25.68 -20.98 18.37
C TRP A 481 25.98 -21.37 16.93
N TRP A 482 25.34 -22.42 16.40
CA TRP A 482 25.53 -22.83 15.01
C TRP A 482 25.10 -21.76 14.01
N VAL A 483 24.12 -20.93 14.36
CA VAL A 483 23.75 -19.74 13.59
C VAL A 483 24.95 -18.80 13.43
N LEU A 484 25.73 -18.60 14.49
CA LEU A 484 26.92 -17.75 14.49
C LEU A 484 28.03 -18.38 13.65
N VAL A 485 28.24 -19.69 13.76
CA VAL A 485 29.25 -20.41 12.97
C VAL A 485 28.94 -20.35 11.47
N VAL A 486 27.71 -20.68 11.09
CA VAL A 486 27.24 -20.59 9.70
C VAL A 486 27.30 -19.13 9.22
N GLY A 487 26.87 -18.19 10.06
CA GLY A 487 26.91 -16.76 9.77
C GLY A 487 28.32 -16.22 9.50
N LEU A 488 29.30 -16.59 10.32
CA LEU A 488 30.70 -16.21 10.13
C LEU A 488 31.28 -16.75 8.82
N ALA A 489 30.87 -17.95 8.38
CA ALA A 489 31.23 -18.47 7.07
C ALA A 489 30.53 -17.69 5.92
N TYR A 490 29.30 -17.22 6.15
CA TYR A 490 28.54 -16.47 5.14
C TYR A 490 29.12 -15.09 4.88
N ALA A 491 29.64 -14.41 5.89
CA ALA A 491 30.20 -13.06 5.75
C ALA A 491 31.25 -12.94 4.62
N PRO A 492 32.34 -13.73 4.57
CA PRO A 492 33.30 -13.65 3.47
C PRO A 492 32.68 -14.08 2.13
N ILE A 493 31.82 -15.10 2.09
CA ILE A 493 31.19 -15.58 0.86
C ILE A 493 30.34 -14.47 0.24
N TYR A 494 29.44 -13.87 1.03
CA TYR A 494 28.61 -12.76 0.58
C TYR A 494 29.45 -11.56 0.17
N TYR A 495 30.46 -11.18 0.98
CA TYR A 495 31.32 -10.06 0.67
C TYR A 495 32.01 -10.22 -0.70
N PHE A 496 32.70 -11.34 -0.92
CA PHE A 496 33.47 -11.56 -2.15
C PHE A 496 32.56 -11.78 -3.37
N VAL A 497 31.46 -12.52 -3.26
CA VAL A 497 30.53 -12.74 -4.37
C VAL A 497 29.84 -11.44 -4.78
N PHE A 498 29.32 -10.66 -3.82
CA PHE A 498 28.72 -9.36 -4.14
C PHE A 498 29.75 -8.42 -4.75
N LEU A 499 30.94 -8.30 -4.15
CA LEU A 499 31.98 -7.42 -4.67
C LEU A 499 32.39 -7.80 -6.09
N PHE A 500 32.56 -9.10 -6.35
CA PHE A 500 32.89 -9.63 -7.66
C PHE A 500 31.79 -9.33 -8.68
N VAL A 501 30.53 -9.71 -8.41
CA VAL A 501 29.44 -9.54 -9.36
C VAL A 501 29.12 -8.07 -9.62
N ILE A 502 29.14 -7.22 -8.57
CA ILE A 502 28.93 -5.77 -8.71
C ILE A 502 29.98 -5.16 -9.64
N LYS A 503 31.25 -5.53 -9.48
CA LYS A 503 32.32 -5.01 -10.33
C LYS A 503 32.30 -5.61 -11.73
N TRP A 504 32.09 -6.92 -11.85
CA TRP A 504 32.08 -7.65 -13.12
C TRP A 504 30.94 -7.20 -14.04
N LYS A 505 29.74 -7.01 -13.48
CA LYS A 505 28.56 -6.53 -14.23
C LYS A 505 28.38 -5.02 -14.22
N ASN A 506 29.30 -4.29 -13.58
CA ASN A 506 29.21 -2.85 -13.35
C ASN A 506 27.83 -2.40 -12.84
N LEU A 507 27.34 -3.07 -11.79
CA LEU A 507 26.02 -2.79 -11.24
C LEU A 507 25.98 -1.40 -10.58
N GLU A 508 24.88 -0.67 -10.78
CA GLU A 508 24.61 0.63 -10.17
C GLU A 508 24.14 0.51 -8.72
N THR A 509 24.83 -0.26 -7.87
CA THR A 509 24.48 -0.32 -6.43
C THR A 509 24.63 1.05 -5.76
N PRO A 510 24.02 1.31 -4.59
CA PRO A 510 24.11 2.61 -3.93
C PRO A 510 25.56 3.13 -3.89
N GLY A 511 25.77 4.38 -4.34
CA GLY A 511 27.10 4.99 -4.45
C GLY A 511 27.85 4.74 -5.75
N ARG A 512 27.35 3.86 -6.62
CA ARG A 512 27.82 3.65 -7.99
C ARG A 512 26.76 4.18 -8.97
N GLY A 513 27.19 4.98 -9.94
CA GLY A 513 26.28 5.70 -10.85
C GLY A 513 25.73 6.98 -10.22
N THR A 514 24.64 7.51 -10.75
CA THR A 514 24.05 8.81 -10.35
C THR A 514 23.24 8.76 -9.04
N ASN A 515 23.20 7.64 -8.33
CA ASN A 515 22.27 7.41 -7.23
C ASN A 515 22.98 6.93 -5.96
N THR A 516 22.83 7.70 -4.90
CA THR A 516 23.35 7.40 -3.55
C THR A 516 22.26 6.90 -2.60
N LYS A 517 21.01 6.76 -3.07
CA LYS A 517 19.86 6.24 -2.31
C LYS A 517 19.69 4.72 -2.41
N LEU A 518 18.97 4.11 -1.46
CA LEU A 518 18.56 2.72 -1.54
C LEU A 518 17.58 2.56 -2.70
N TYR A 519 17.74 1.50 -3.49
CA TYR A 519 16.76 1.19 -4.52
C TYR A 519 15.58 0.48 -3.91
N THR A 520 14.40 0.93 -4.29
CA THR A 520 13.15 0.31 -3.95
C THR A 520 12.48 -0.26 -5.20
N LYS A 521 11.42 -1.05 -4.98
CA LYS A 521 10.56 -1.53 -6.07
C LYS A 521 9.96 -0.37 -6.88
N SER A 522 9.60 0.72 -6.21
CA SER A 522 9.07 1.91 -6.89
C SER A 522 10.16 2.58 -7.72
N ASP A 523 11.42 2.65 -7.26
CA ASP A 523 12.53 3.21 -8.04
C ASP A 523 12.84 2.40 -9.31
N TYR A 524 12.86 1.07 -9.22
CA TYR A 524 13.10 0.20 -10.39
C TYR A 524 12.00 0.35 -11.44
N LEU A 525 10.75 0.30 -10.98
CA LEU A 525 9.62 0.46 -11.86
C LEU A 525 9.58 1.89 -12.43
N ALA A 526 10.12 2.89 -11.71
CA ALA A 526 10.29 4.25 -12.21
C ALA A 526 11.28 4.24 -13.35
N ARG A 527 12.47 3.68 -13.13
CA ARG A 527 13.53 3.56 -14.15
C ARG A 527 13.10 2.86 -15.44
N LYS A 528 12.19 1.88 -15.35
CA LYS A 528 11.60 1.22 -16.52
C LYS A 528 10.78 2.19 -17.38
N ASP A 529 10.17 3.20 -16.76
CA ASP A 529 9.45 4.30 -17.42
C ASP A 529 10.39 5.52 -17.67
N SER A 530 11.45 5.69 -16.87
CA SER A 530 12.39 6.83 -16.86
C SER A 530 13.61 6.66 -17.76
N SER A 531 13.57 5.80 -18.78
CA SER A 531 14.57 5.82 -19.87
C SER A 531 14.43 7.06 -20.79
N ARG A 532 14.07 8.23 -20.23
CA ARG A 532 14.01 9.55 -20.89
C ARG A 532 14.24 10.72 -19.89
N SER A 533 15.50 11.19 -19.85
CA SER A 533 16.02 12.58 -19.76
C SER A 533 15.52 13.63 -18.73
N ALA A 534 16.44 14.52 -18.33
CA ALA A 534 16.31 15.73 -17.48
C ALA A 534 15.33 16.82 -18.00
N SER A 535 14.51 16.50 -18.99
CA SER A 535 13.31 17.24 -19.40
C SER A 535 12.11 17.01 -18.45
N SER A 536 12.34 16.47 -17.24
CA SER A 536 11.31 15.90 -16.36
C SER A 536 10.89 16.79 -15.19
N ILE A 537 11.55 17.94 -14.97
CA ILE A 537 11.12 18.94 -13.98
C ILE A 537 10.15 19.88 -14.67
N ASP A 538 8.97 20.07 -14.07
CA ASP A 538 7.93 20.92 -14.64
C ASP A 538 8.32 22.39 -14.38
N PRO A 539 8.53 23.22 -15.43
CA PRO A 539 9.01 24.58 -15.26
C PRO A 539 8.06 25.46 -14.45
N GLN A 540 6.76 25.18 -14.47
CA GLN A 540 5.77 25.92 -13.72
C GLN A 540 5.80 25.55 -12.23
N ALA A 541 5.94 24.26 -11.92
CA ALA A 541 6.13 23.80 -10.55
C ALA A 541 7.41 24.40 -9.93
N LEU A 542 8.51 24.44 -10.69
CA LEU A 542 9.77 25.06 -10.26
C LEU A 542 9.60 26.57 -10.03
N ALA A 543 8.93 27.28 -10.95
CA ALA A 543 8.68 28.73 -10.82
C ALA A 543 7.80 29.08 -9.60
N ILE A 544 6.81 28.25 -9.27
CA ILE A 544 5.97 28.44 -8.08
C ILE A 544 6.81 28.23 -6.81
N VAL A 545 7.64 27.18 -6.76
CA VAL A 545 8.51 26.93 -5.60
C VAL A 545 9.54 28.05 -5.41
N ASP A 546 10.12 28.58 -6.50
CA ASP A 546 11.00 29.75 -6.45
C ASP A 546 10.28 31.00 -5.93
N GLY A 547 9.02 31.22 -6.35
CA GLY A 547 8.19 32.31 -5.84
C GLY A 547 7.84 32.22 -4.36
N TYR A 548 7.86 31.02 -3.77
CA TYR A 548 7.73 30.83 -2.32
C TYR A 548 9.05 31.02 -1.54
N GLY A 549 10.14 31.40 -2.20
CA GLY A 549 11.47 31.56 -1.57
C GLY A 549 12.30 30.26 -1.56
N GLY A 550 11.98 29.33 -2.45
CA GLY A 550 12.65 28.03 -2.58
C GLY A 550 12.00 26.92 -1.74
N ILE A 551 12.35 25.68 -2.06
CA ILE A 551 11.73 24.49 -1.45
C ILE A 551 11.98 24.40 0.06
N ASP A 552 13.10 24.96 0.54
CA ASP A 552 13.46 24.95 1.95
C ASP A 552 12.71 25.99 2.78
N ASN A 553 12.05 26.98 2.14
CA ASN A 553 11.20 27.95 2.84
C ASN A 553 9.79 27.38 3.12
N ILE A 554 9.33 26.38 2.36
CA ILE A 554 8.01 25.76 2.54
C ILE A 554 8.11 24.64 3.60
N THR A 555 7.34 24.74 4.67
CA THR A 555 7.31 23.75 5.77
C THR A 555 6.18 22.73 5.61
N ASN A 556 5.06 23.13 5.02
CA ASN A 556 3.90 22.27 4.82
C ASN A 556 3.29 22.49 3.44
N PHE A 557 2.94 21.39 2.78
CA PHE A 557 2.43 21.39 1.42
C PHE A 557 1.00 20.86 1.41
N ASN A 558 0.04 21.76 1.55
CA ASN A 558 -1.38 21.42 1.47
C ASN A 558 -2.03 22.11 0.26
N ASN A 559 -3.19 21.63 -0.15
CA ASN A 559 -3.97 22.27 -1.20
C ASN A 559 -5.47 22.03 -0.98
N CYS A 560 -6.27 22.88 -1.58
CA CYS A 560 -7.68 22.61 -1.84
C CYS A 560 -7.92 22.58 -3.35
N ALA A 561 -9.18 22.48 -3.77
CA ALA A 561 -9.54 22.42 -5.19
C ALA A 561 -8.98 23.60 -6.01
N SER A 562 -8.92 24.81 -5.42
CA SER A 562 -8.52 26.03 -6.14
C SER A 562 -7.25 26.74 -5.66
N ARG A 563 -6.61 26.26 -4.58
CA ARG A 563 -5.48 26.96 -3.95
C ARG A 563 -4.42 26.01 -3.42
N LEU A 564 -3.15 26.38 -3.56
CA LEU A 564 -2.07 25.87 -2.71
C LEU A 564 -2.16 26.58 -1.36
N ARG A 565 -2.03 25.83 -0.27
CA ARG A 565 -2.12 26.32 1.11
C ARG A 565 -0.85 25.91 1.82
N TYR A 566 0.18 26.73 1.69
CA TYR A 566 1.51 26.38 2.16
C TYR A 566 1.84 27.11 3.45
N ASP A 567 2.41 26.35 4.38
CA ASP A 567 3.06 26.94 5.54
C ASP A 567 4.52 27.25 5.17
N ILE A 568 5.02 28.39 5.62
CA ILE A 568 6.36 28.90 5.27
C ILE A 568 7.15 29.30 6.52
N LYS A 569 8.49 29.24 6.43
CA LYS A 569 9.40 29.67 7.51
C LYS A 569 9.47 31.18 7.60
N ASP A 570 9.68 31.85 6.46
CA ASP A 570 9.90 33.28 6.37
C ASP A 570 9.05 33.90 5.25
N LEU A 571 8.14 34.81 5.64
CA LEU A 571 7.27 35.53 4.72
C LEU A 571 8.04 36.52 3.83
N SER A 572 9.20 37.02 4.28
CA SER A 572 10.01 37.97 3.51
C SER A 572 10.66 37.36 2.26
N LEU A 573 10.79 36.03 2.22
CA LEU A 573 11.33 35.29 1.08
C LEU A 573 10.25 34.99 0.02
N VAL A 574 8.97 35.24 0.31
CA VAL A 574 7.88 35.04 -0.65
C VAL A 574 7.82 36.22 -1.59
N ASP A 575 7.92 35.94 -2.89
CA ASP A 575 7.87 36.93 -3.96
C ASP A 575 6.54 36.82 -4.72
N GLU A 576 5.64 37.77 -4.44
CA GLU A 576 4.33 37.82 -5.10
C GLU A 576 4.41 38.00 -6.61
N GLN A 577 5.43 38.69 -7.12
CA GLN A 577 5.57 38.95 -8.55
C GLN A 577 5.99 37.67 -9.27
N LYS A 578 6.92 36.91 -8.69
CA LYS A 578 7.31 35.59 -9.20
C LYS A 578 6.16 34.60 -9.20
N LEU A 579 5.38 34.55 -8.12
CA LEU A 579 4.20 33.68 -8.03
C LEU A 579 3.16 34.03 -9.11
N LYS A 580 2.88 35.32 -9.31
CA LYS A 580 1.98 35.77 -10.40
C LYS A 580 2.53 35.40 -11.78
N ALA A 581 3.83 35.59 -12.02
CA ALA A 581 4.48 35.19 -13.26
C ALA A 581 4.47 33.66 -13.51
N ALA A 582 4.38 32.87 -12.43
CA ALA A 582 4.24 31.42 -12.47
C ALA A 582 2.79 30.93 -12.69
N GLY A 583 1.83 31.85 -12.82
CA GLY A 583 0.41 31.53 -13.08
C GLY A 583 -0.48 31.52 -11.84
N VAL A 584 -0.01 32.06 -10.71
CA VAL A 584 -0.85 32.30 -9.52
C VAL A 584 -1.71 33.53 -9.76
N VAL A 585 -3.04 33.36 -9.74
CA VAL A 585 -4.02 34.41 -10.04
C VAL A 585 -4.07 35.45 -8.92
N ALA A 586 -4.02 34.97 -7.67
CA ALA A 586 -4.06 35.83 -6.50
C ALA A 586 -3.34 35.14 -5.33
N ILE A 587 -2.81 35.94 -4.42
CA ILE A 587 -2.08 35.46 -3.25
C ILE A 587 -2.78 36.01 -2.03
N LYS A 588 -3.05 35.14 -1.07
CA LYS A 588 -3.66 35.53 0.21
C LYS A 588 -2.74 35.07 1.34
N VAL A 589 -2.24 36.04 2.09
CA VAL A 589 -1.45 35.79 3.30
C VAL A 589 -2.41 35.74 4.49
N GLU A 590 -2.38 34.66 5.28
CA GLU A 590 -3.19 34.51 6.49
C GLU A 590 -2.26 34.32 7.70
N GLY A 591 -1.96 35.40 8.42
CA GLY A 591 -0.99 35.39 9.52
C GLY A 591 0.46 35.47 9.03
N GLN A 592 1.42 35.03 9.86
CA GLN A 592 2.86 35.18 9.57
C GLN A 592 3.48 33.97 8.85
N HIS A 593 2.80 32.81 8.86
CA HIS A 593 3.37 31.55 8.37
C HIS A 593 2.53 30.86 7.31
N HIS A 594 1.38 31.41 6.89
CA HIS A 594 0.48 30.73 5.96
C HIS A 594 0.23 31.58 4.71
N VAL A 595 0.57 31.05 3.55
CA VAL A 595 0.40 31.73 2.26
C VAL A 595 -0.37 30.84 1.29
N GLN A 596 -1.50 31.37 0.82
CA GLN A 596 -2.35 30.72 -0.15
C GLN A 596 -2.11 31.28 -1.55
N ALA A 597 -1.65 30.43 -2.49
CA ALA A 597 -1.59 30.77 -3.91
C ALA A 597 -2.83 30.23 -4.62
N ILE A 598 -3.64 31.15 -5.16
CA ILE A 598 -4.87 30.84 -5.89
C ILE A 598 -4.52 30.52 -7.34
N LEU A 599 -4.67 29.26 -7.72
CA LEU A 599 -4.33 28.74 -9.05
C LEU A 599 -5.57 28.24 -9.81
N GLY A 600 -6.75 28.26 -9.18
CA GLY A 600 -7.95 27.65 -9.74
C GLY A 600 -7.83 26.12 -9.78
N PRO A 601 -8.57 25.42 -10.65
CA PRO A 601 -8.75 23.96 -10.60
C PRO A 601 -7.47 23.13 -10.75
N ILE A 602 -6.34 23.75 -11.13
CA ILE A 602 -5.04 23.09 -11.25
C ILE A 602 -4.26 23.02 -9.93
N ALA A 603 -4.78 23.57 -8.82
CA ALA A 603 -4.06 23.64 -7.55
C ALA A 603 -3.66 22.25 -7.01
N GLU A 604 -4.54 21.26 -7.13
CA GLU A 604 -4.24 19.89 -6.71
C GLU A 604 -3.17 19.24 -7.59
N GLN A 605 -3.29 19.41 -8.91
CA GLN A 605 -2.29 18.93 -9.86
C GLN A 605 -0.92 19.57 -9.61
N MET A 606 -0.91 20.88 -9.34
CA MET A 606 0.33 21.62 -9.07
C MET A 606 0.97 21.19 -7.76
N ASN A 607 0.18 20.97 -6.71
CA ASN A 607 0.69 20.45 -5.44
C ASN A 607 1.30 19.06 -5.63
N ALA A 608 0.63 18.17 -6.39
CA ALA A 608 1.13 16.85 -6.69
C ALA A 608 2.46 16.89 -7.47
N LYS A 609 2.59 17.78 -8.46
CA LYS A 609 3.82 17.97 -9.24
C LYS A 609 4.98 18.45 -8.34
N ILE A 610 4.76 19.52 -7.57
CA ILE A 610 5.75 20.05 -6.62
C ILE A 610 6.19 18.94 -5.66
N ASN A 611 5.24 18.17 -5.11
CA ASN A 611 5.51 17.07 -4.18
C ASN A 611 6.31 15.93 -4.81
N SER A 612 6.03 15.59 -6.06
CA SER A 612 6.75 14.53 -6.79
C SER A 612 8.16 14.93 -7.23
N GLN A 613 8.46 16.23 -7.29
CA GLN A 613 9.72 16.78 -7.79
C GLN A 613 10.60 17.41 -6.69
N ARG A 614 10.19 17.37 -5.41
CA ARG A 614 10.90 18.06 -4.31
C ARG A 614 12.38 17.72 -4.23
N ASP A 615 12.72 16.44 -4.28
CA ASP A 615 14.11 15.98 -4.16
C ASP A 615 14.96 16.42 -5.36
N LEU A 616 14.35 16.50 -6.54
CA LEU A 616 15.00 16.99 -7.76
C LEU A 616 15.21 18.50 -7.67
N ILE A 617 14.19 19.26 -7.26
CA ILE A 617 14.23 20.72 -7.11
C ILE A 617 15.25 21.11 -6.02
N LYS A 618 15.31 20.38 -4.91
CA LYS A 618 16.26 20.62 -3.82
C LYS A 618 17.72 20.36 -4.21
N ALA A 619 17.95 19.50 -5.20
CA ALA A 619 19.28 19.16 -5.68
C ALA A 619 19.82 20.17 -6.72
N LEU A 620 18.98 21.10 -7.21
CA LEU A 620 19.40 22.13 -8.17
C LEU A 620 20.16 23.25 -7.45
N SER A 621 21.27 23.68 -8.05
CA SER A 621 21.92 24.95 -7.72
C SER A 621 21.12 26.14 -8.24
N GLN A 622 21.31 27.33 -7.66
CA GLN A 622 20.61 28.54 -8.09
C GLN A 622 20.88 28.86 -9.57
N ASP A 623 22.08 28.58 -10.07
CA ASP A 623 22.45 28.77 -11.48
C ASP A 623 21.66 27.82 -12.42
N GLU A 624 21.36 26.60 -11.96
CA GLU A 624 20.55 25.64 -12.72
C GLU A 624 19.06 26.01 -12.70
N ILE A 625 18.55 26.50 -11.56
CA ILE A 625 17.18 27.04 -11.45
C ILE A 625 17.02 28.20 -12.43
N ASP A 626 17.94 29.15 -12.43
CA ASP A 626 17.92 30.31 -13.31
C ASP A 626 18.04 29.91 -14.79
N ALA A 627 18.82 28.89 -15.13
CA ALA A 627 18.94 28.37 -16.49
C ALA A 627 17.65 27.69 -16.98
N ILE A 628 16.94 26.95 -16.11
CA ILE A 628 15.66 26.32 -16.43
C ILE A 628 14.57 27.37 -16.60
N LEU A 629 14.56 28.40 -15.75
CA LEU A 629 13.56 29.47 -15.79
C LEU A 629 13.79 30.47 -16.94
N LYS A 630 15.03 30.63 -17.44
CA LYS A 630 15.36 31.49 -18.60
C LYS A 630 14.90 30.97 -19.96
N ASN A 631 14.58 29.67 -20.09
CA ASN A 631 14.17 29.05 -21.35
C ASN A 631 12.65 29.19 -21.68
N LYS A 632 11.97 30.22 -21.15
CA LYS A 632 10.57 30.53 -21.49
C LYS A 632 10.52 31.61 -22.59
N PRO A 633 9.74 31.44 -23.68
CA PRO A 633 9.55 32.49 -24.67
C PRO A 633 8.91 33.71 -24.02
N ALA A 634 9.44 34.89 -24.34
CA ALA A 634 9.06 36.17 -23.75
C ALA A 634 7.59 36.51 -24.02
N GLN A 635 6.89 37.00 -22.99
CA GLN A 635 5.64 37.74 -23.13
C GLN A 635 5.84 39.23 -22.79
N PRO A 636 5.03 40.14 -23.37
CA PRO A 636 5.30 41.57 -23.41
C PRO A 636 5.08 42.25 -22.07
N LYS A 637 5.81 43.35 -21.86
CA LYS A 637 5.66 44.26 -20.71
C LYS A 637 4.22 44.78 -20.59
N PRO A 638 3.67 44.90 -19.37
CA PRO A 638 2.41 45.59 -19.16
C PRO A 638 2.62 47.09 -19.33
N GLU A 639 1.95 47.67 -20.33
CA GLU A 639 1.79 49.10 -20.46
C GLU A 639 0.71 49.57 -19.48
N LYS A 640 1.03 50.60 -18.69
CA LYS A 640 0.08 51.25 -17.78
C LYS A 640 -0.93 52.02 -18.62
N VAL A 641 -2.22 51.71 -18.49
CA VAL A 641 -3.29 52.61 -18.93
C VAL A 641 -3.89 53.27 -17.69
N GLU A 642 -3.80 54.59 -17.67
CA GLU A 642 -4.33 55.47 -16.63
C GLU A 642 -5.84 55.31 -16.44
N MET A 643 -6.26 55.46 -15.18
CA MET A 643 -7.65 55.63 -14.80
C MET A 643 -8.23 56.89 -15.44
N THR A 644 -9.12 56.74 -16.41
CA THR A 644 -10.07 57.80 -16.74
C THR A 644 -11.16 57.80 -15.67
N LYS A 645 -11.26 58.90 -14.92
CA LYS A 645 -12.42 59.18 -14.05
C LYS A 645 -13.68 59.23 -14.91
N CYS A 646 -14.69 58.44 -14.54
CA CYS A 646 -16.06 58.71 -14.94
C CYS A 646 -16.79 59.34 -13.75
N GLU A 647 -16.92 60.67 -13.80
CA GLU A 647 -17.96 61.40 -13.11
C GLU A 647 -19.31 61.14 -13.79
N ASN A 648 -20.37 61.15 -12.97
CA ASN A 648 -21.79 61.06 -13.30
C ASN A 648 -22.40 59.66 -13.50
N LYS A 649 -23.44 59.40 -12.68
CA LYS A 649 -24.30 58.21 -12.65
C LYS A 649 -24.68 57.76 -14.07
N THR A 650 -24.38 56.49 -14.42
CA THR A 650 -25.35 55.53 -14.98
C THR A 650 -24.79 54.11 -15.17
N CYS A 651 -25.62 53.15 -14.76
CA CYS A 651 -25.81 51.79 -15.31
C CYS A 651 -24.66 50.78 -15.28
N HIS A 652 -24.68 49.91 -14.27
CA HIS A 652 -24.16 48.54 -14.41
C HIS A 652 -25.05 47.79 -15.42
N LEU A 653 -24.69 47.81 -16.70
CA LEU A 653 -25.36 46.97 -17.69
C LEU A 653 -24.87 45.52 -17.52
N PRO A 654 -25.80 44.56 -17.53
CA PRO A 654 -25.44 43.16 -17.39
C PRO A 654 -24.68 42.66 -18.64
N GLU A 655 -23.74 41.73 -18.45
CA GLU A 655 -22.92 41.18 -19.54
C GLU A 655 -23.71 40.12 -20.29
N GLU A 656 -23.84 40.25 -21.61
CA GLU A 656 -24.54 39.27 -22.44
C GLU A 656 -23.69 38.02 -22.71
N ILE A 657 -24.26 36.84 -22.43
CA ILE A 657 -23.64 35.53 -22.66
C ILE A 657 -24.39 34.82 -23.78
N TYR A 658 -23.65 34.48 -24.83
CA TYR A 658 -24.16 33.84 -26.02
C TYR A 658 -23.88 32.34 -26.04
N SER A 659 -24.63 31.62 -26.85
CA SER A 659 -24.44 30.18 -27.04
C SER A 659 -23.10 29.90 -27.75
N PRO A 660 -22.23 29.05 -27.20
CA PRO A 660 -21.00 28.64 -27.86
C PRO A 660 -21.18 27.48 -28.87
N ALA A 661 -22.33 26.79 -28.92
CA ALA A 661 -22.58 25.69 -29.85
C ALA A 661 -24.08 25.54 -30.19
N THR A 662 -24.42 24.94 -31.32
CA THR A 662 -25.82 24.55 -31.60
C THR A 662 -26.18 23.25 -30.87
N GLY A 663 -27.40 23.12 -30.35
CA GLY A 663 -27.81 21.94 -29.57
C GLY A 663 -28.96 22.24 -28.61
N GLU A 664 -29.28 21.31 -27.73
CA GLU A 664 -30.34 21.49 -26.73
C GLU A 664 -29.79 22.27 -25.52
N LEU A 665 -30.38 23.44 -25.23
CA LEU A 665 -30.01 24.24 -24.05
C LEU A 665 -30.60 23.61 -22.78
N ILE A 666 -29.73 23.33 -21.80
CA ILE A 666 -30.10 22.71 -20.53
C ILE A 666 -29.53 23.49 -19.34
N GLU A 667 -30.16 23.35 -18.18
CA GLU A 667 -29.63 23.85 -16.92
C GLU A 667 -28.42 23.04 -16.46
N LEU A 668 -27.52 23.67 -15.69
CA LEU A 668 -26.36 22.97 -15.11
C LEU A 668 -26.78 21.78 -14.25
N ALA A 669 -27.87 21.89 -13.50
CA ALA A 669 -28.39 20.80 -12.66
C ALA A 669 -28.73 19.52 -13.44
N GLN A 670 -28.91 19.60 -14.76
CA GLN A 670 -29.19 18.46 -15.65
C GLN A 670 -27.93 17.83 -16.23
N VAL A 671 -26.76 18.42 -15.99
CA VAL A 671 -25.45 17.86 -16.33
C VAL A 671 -25.13 16.75 -15.32
N LYS A 672 -24.72 15.58 -15.83
CA LYS A 672 -24.46 14.37 -15.01
C LYS A 672 -23.07 14.40 -14.38
N ASP A 673 -22.79 15.38 -13.53
CA ASP A 673 -21.53 15.50 -12.78
C ASP A 673 -21.78 16.10 -11.38
N GLY A 674 -20.76 16.24 -10.52
CA GLY A 674 -20.91 16.76 -9.13
C GLY A 674 -20.24 18.10 -8.87
N VAL A 675 -19.73 18.76 -9.93
CA VAL A 675 -19.01 20.03 -9.87
C VAL A 675 -19.82 21.13 -10.55
N PHE A 676 -20.22 20.95 -11.80
CA PHE A 676 -21.00 21.90 -12.58
C PHE A 676 -22.47 21.86 -12.20
N SER A 677 -23.06 20.68 -12.00
CA SER A 677 -24.46 20.53 -11.58
C SER A 677 -24.79 21.17 -10.22
N GLU A 678 -23.78 21.29 -9.34
CA GLU A 678 -23.87 21.93 -8.04
C GLU A 678 -23.40 23.40 -8.06
N GLU A 679 -23.13 23.96 -9.25
CA GLU A 679 -22.66 25.34 -9.45
C GLU A 679 -21.39 25.70 -8.63
N LYS A 680 -20.54 24.71 -8.31
CA LYS A 680 -19.36 24.89 -7.44
C LYS A 680 -18.34 25.87 -8.01
N LEU A 681 -18.25 25.95 -9.34
CA LEU A 681 -17.38 26.89 -10.05
C LEU A 681 -18.08 28.21 -10.36
N GLY A 682 -19.41 28.24 -10.33
CA GLY A 682 -20.22 29.40 -10.64
C GLY A 682 -21.55 29.04 -11.32
N LYS A 683 -22.36 30.06 -11.61
CA LYS A 683 -23.64 29.90 -12.32
C LYS A 683 -23.42 29.80 -13.83
N GLY A 684 -24.37 29.21 -14.56
CA GLY A 684 -24.27 29.13 -16.02
C GLY A 684 -25.29 28.18 -16.66
N PHE A 685 -24.90 27.56 -17.77
CA PHE A 685 -25.75 26.65 -18.54
C PHE A 685 -24.90 25.61 -19.29
N ALA A 686 -25.55 24.60 -19.86
CA ALA A 686 -24.89 23.64 -20.74
C ALA A 686 -25.68 23.44 -22.04
N ILE A 687 -25.00 22.97 -23.08
CA ILE A 687 -25.59 22.67 -24.39
C ILE A 687 -25.29 21.21 -24.71
N ARG A 688 -26.36 20.43 -24.90
CA ARG A 688 -26.25 19.05 -25.32
C ARG A 688 -26.12 18.98 -26.84
N VAL A 689 -24.94 18.58 -27.30
CA VAL A 689 -24.52 18.62 -28.71
C VAL A 689 -24.63 17.28 -29.45
N GLY A 690 -25.13 16.24 -28.78
CA GLY A 690 -25.22 14.87 -29.33
C GLY A 690 -23.90 14.10 -29.25
N ASN A 691 -23.84 12.95 -29.95
CA ASN A 691 -22.75 11.97 -29.80
C ASN A 691 -22.02 11.63 -31.11
N THR A 692 -22.34 12.29 -32.22
CA THR A 692 -21.79 11.96 -33.55
C THR A 692 -21.39 13.20 -34.34
N GLY A 693 -20.31 13.10 -35.12
CA GLY A 693 -19.79 14.15 -35.98
C GLY A 693 -18.85 15.16 -35.30
N LYS A 694 -18.37 16.14 -36.08
CA LYS A 694 -17.51 17.24 -35.60
C LYS A 694 -18.36 18.45 -35.21
N LYS A 695 -18.10 19.03 -34.04
CA LYS A 695 -18.83 20.19 -33.52
C LYS A 695 -17.89 21.36 -33.27
N ASP A 696 -18.20 22.50 -33.88
CA ASP A 696 -17.46 23.75 -33.65
C ASP A 696 -17.98 24.48 -32.42
N ILE A 697 -17.06 25.13 -31.71
CA ILE A 697 -17.30 25.86 -30.46
C ILE A 697 -16.84 27.30 -30.67
N PHE A 698 -17.68 28.24 -30.25
CA PHE A 698 -17.53 29.67 -30.49
C PHE A 698 -17.46 30.46 -29.18
N SER A 699 -16.90 31.67 -29.25
CA SER A 699 -16.82 32.56 -28.11
C SER A 699 -18.22 33.01 -27.65
N PRO A 700 -18.55 32.89 -26.35
CA PRO A 700 -19.82 33.31 -25.79
C PRO A 700 -19.83 34.80 -25.38
N ILE A 701 -18.68 35.48 -25.35
CA ILE A 701 -18.55 36.88 -24.92
C ILE A 701 -17.56 37.66 -25.79
N ASN A 702 -17.58 38.99 -25.68
CA ASN A 702 -16.52 39.86 -26.21
C ASN A 702 -15.45 40.07 -25.14
N GLY A 703 -14.17 39.95 -25.47
CA GLY A 703 -13.11 40.13 -24.49
C GLY A 703 -11.79 39.51 -24.91
N GLN A 704 -11.18 38.75 -24.00
CA GLN A 704 -9.87 38.15 -24.19
C GLN A 704 -9.83 36.71 -23.65
N ILE A 705 -9.11 35.82 -24.35
CA ILE A 705 -8.79 34.48 -23.87
C ILE A 705 -7.81 34.60 -22.70
N LYS A 706 -8.20 34.15 -21.52
CA LYS A 706 -7.32 34.15 -20.33
C LYS A 706 -6.46 32.92 -20.26
N MET A 707 -7.01 31.77 -20.63
CA MET A 707 -6.27 30.52 -20.61
C MET A 707 -6.86 29.50 -21.56
N VAL A 708 -5.97 28.70 -22.14
CA VAL A 708 -6.30 27.46 -22.84
C VAL A 708 -5.67 26.33 -22.05
N PHE A 709 -6.46 25.36 -21.62
CA PHE A 709 -5.95 24.26 -20.80
C PHE A 709 -5.06 23.34 -21.65
N ALA A 710 -3.98 22.79 -21.06
CA ALA A 710 -3.02 21.95 -21.80
C ALA A 710 -3.67 20.71 -22.45
N THR A 711 -4.69 20.15 -21.79
CA THR A 711 -5.48 19.03 -22.31
C THR A 711 -6.64 19.47 -23.22
N LYS A 712 -6.72 20.76 -23.57
CA LYS A 712 -7.68 21.38 -24.51
C LYS A 712 -9.18 21.27 -24.17
N HIS A 713 -9.52 20.55 -23.11
CA HIS A 713 -10.90 20.32 -22.66
C HIS A 713 -11.63 21.57 -22.17
N ALA A 714 -10.93 22.67 -21.88
CA ALA A 714 -11.53 23.88 -21.38
C ALA A 714 -10.80 25.14 -21.86
N ILE A 715 -11.53 26.25 -21.94
CA ILE A 715 -11.04 27.57 -22.37
C ILE A 715 -11.64 28.62 -21.43
N GLY A 716 -10.79 29.48 -20.87
CA GLY A 716 -11.18 30.57 -19.99
C GLY A 716 -11.17 31.92 -20.74
N PHE A 717 -12.18 32.73 -20.48
CA PHE A 717 -12.45 34.02 -21.11
C PHE A 717 -12.61 35.09 -20.02
N ALA A 718 -12.27 36.34 -20.34
CA ALA A 718 -12.73 37.48 -19.56
C ALA A 718 -13.26 38.59 -20.44
N SER A 719 -14.26 39.31 -19.94
CA SER A 719 -14.79 40.52 -20.59
C SER A 719 -13.71 41.61 -20.74
N LYS A 720 -13.94 42.58 -21.63
CA LYS A 720 -13.00 43.70 -21.87
C LYS A 720 -12.67 44.52 -20.61
N ASP A 721 -13.64 44.65 -19.70
CA ASP A 721 -13.46 45.32 -18.41
C ASP A 721 -12.92 44.38 -17.31
N ASN A 722 -12.66 43.12 -17.65
CA ASN A 722 -12.15 42.05 -16.79
C ASN A 722 -13.05 41.72 -15.58
N LYS A 723 -14.34 42.09 -15.62
CA LYS A 723 -15.31 41.91 -14.52
C LYS A 723 -16.11 40.61 -14.61
N THR A 724 -16.21 40.02 -15.80
CA THR A 724 -16.90 38.75 -16.02
C THR A 724 -15.88 37.74 -16.52
N GLN A 725 -15.67 36.65 -15.78
CA GLN A 725 -14.82 35.54 -16.17
C GLN A 725 -15.69 34.34 -16.51
N VAL A 726 -15.53 33.82 -17.73
CA VAL A 726 -16.33 32.71 -18.26
C VAL A 726 -15.42 31.53 -18.55
N LEU A 727 -15.86 30.32 -18.21
CA LEU A 727 -15.19 29.08 -18.55
C LEU A 727 -16.09 28.27 -19.48
N ILE A 728 -15.56 27.87 -20.63
CA ILE A 728 -16.15 26.80 -21.44
C ILE A 728 -15.44 25.50 -21.10
N HIS A 729 -16.21 24.46 -20.81
CA HIS A 729 -15.72 23.09 -20.63
C HIS A 729 -16.39 22.16 -21.64
N ILE A 730 -15.60 21.31 -22.30
CA ILE A 730 -16.00 20.50 -23.45
C ILE A 730 -16.13 19.05 -22.99
N GLY A 731 -17.29 18.63 -22.49
CA GLY A 731 -17.52 17.30 -21.93
C GLY A 731 -16.76 17.05 -20.61
N ILE A 732 -17.37 16.36 -19.66
CA ILE A 732 -16.86 16.26 -18.27
C ILE A 732 -15.52 15.52 -18.17
N ASP A 733 -15.41 14.38 -18.86
CA ASP A 733 -14.27 13.46 -18.71
C ASP A 733 -13.21 13.63 -19.83
N THR A 734 -13.36 14.62 -20.72
CA THR A 734 -12.45 14.80 -21.87
C THR A 734 -11.04 15.23 -21.46
N VAL A 735 -10.86 15.70 -20.22
CA VAL A 735 -9.54 15.95 -19.63
C VAL A 735 -8.65 14.70 -19.67
N GLU A 736 -9.24 13.50 -19.55
CA GLU A 736 -8.53 12.21 -19.59
C GLU A 736 -7.95 11.90 -20.97
N LEU A 737 -8.48 12.53 -22.03
CA LEU A 737 -8.05 12.33 -23.41
C LEU A 737 -6.79 13.12 -23.78
N GLN A 738 -6.28 13.95 -22.87
CA GLN A 738 -5.06 14.76 -23.05
C GLN A 738 -5.05 15.56 -24.37
N GLY A 739 -6.20 16.14 -24.74
CA GLY A 739 -6.37 16.97 -25.94
C GLY A 739 -6.59 16.21 -27.24
N LYS A 740 -6.73 14.88 -27.21
CA LYS A 740 -7.14 14.10 -28.39
C LYS A 740 -8.64 14.26 -28.64
N GLY A 741 -9.02 14.46 -29.90
CA GLY A 741 -10.41 14.74 -30.30
C GLY A 741 -10.85 16.18 -30.09
N ILE A 742 -9.98 17.07 -29.59
CA ILE A 742 -10.27 18.51 -29.42
C ILE A 742 -9.16 19.33 -30.09
N GLU A 743 -9.57 20.19 -31.01
CA GLU A 743 -8.73 21.14 -31.72
C GLU A 743 -9.07 22.55 -31.22
N VAL A 744 -8.08 23.34 -30.78
CA VAL A 744 -8.28 24.70 -30.27
C VAL A 744 -7.59 25.67 -31.23
N PHE A 745 -8.26 26.76 -31.58
CA PHE A 745 -7.83 27.73 -32.61
C PHE A 745 -7.42 29.09 -32.03
N VAL A 746 -7.37 29.19 -30.70
CA VAL A 746 -7.03 30.43 -29.99
C VAL A 746 -5.92 30.20 -28.98
N GLU A 747 -5.23 31.28 -28.62
CA GLU A 747 -4.14 31.27 -27.64
C GLU A 747 -4.43 32.23 -26.47
N ALA A 748 -3.78 31.99 -25.32
CA ALA A 748 -3.93 32.86 -24.16
C ALA A 748 -3.40 34.28 -24.45
N GLY A 749 -4.19 35.29 -24.12
CA GLY A 749 -3.93 36.71 -24.41
C GLY A 749 -4.58 37.22 -25.70
N GLN A 750 -5.17 36.34 -26.53
CA GLN A 750 -5.84 36.74 -27.77
C GLN A 750 -7.17 37.46 -27.49
N ASP A 751 -7.38 38.60 -28.14
CA ASP A 751 -8.67 39.30 -28.14
C ASP A 751 -9.67 38.57 -29.04
N ILE A 752 -10.92 38.51 -28.58
CA ILE A 752 -12.00 37.71 -29.17
C ILE A 752 -13.32 38.46 -29.12
N SER A 753 -14.13 38.25 -30.15
CA SER A 753 -15.50 38.73 -30.26
C SER A 753 -16.48 37.57 -30.14
N VAL A 754 -17.73 37.86 -29.75
CA VAL A 754 -18.81 36.87 -29.74
C VAL A 754 -18.93 36.23 -31.13
N GLY A 755 -19.01 34.90 -31.17
CA GLY A 755 -19.12 34.17 -32.44
C GLY A 755 -17.78 33.86 -33.12
N ASP A 756 -16.64 34.27 -32.57
CA ASP A 756 -15.34 33.80 -33.05
C ASP A 756 -15.17 32.31 -32.74
N LYS A 757 -14.66 31.53 -33.71
CA LYS A 757 -14.42 30.09 -33.53
C LYS A 757 -13.21 29.87 -32.61
N VAL A 758 -13.43 29.18 -31.49
CA VAL A 758 -12.40 28.95 -30.47
C VAL A 758 -11.91 27.51 -30.43
N ALA A 759 -12.77 26.54 -30.70
CA ALA A 759 -12.41 25.13 -30.71
C ALA A 759 -13.29 24.30 -31.65
N SER A 760 -12.91 23.05 -31.88
CA SER A 760 -13.71 22.05 -32.54
C SER A 760 -13.48 20.69 -31.88
N VAL A 761 -14.56 19.95 -31.67
CA VAL A 761 -14.56 18.65 -30.99
C VAL A 761 -15.10 17.55 -31.90
N ASP A 762 -14.42 16.41 -31.92
CA ASP A 762 -14.82 15.20 -32.64
C ASP A 762 -15.64 14.31 -31.70
N LEU A 763 -16.97 14.35 -31.84
CA LEU A 763 -17.90 13.61 -30.98
C LEU A 763 -17.86 12.10 -31.25
N ASP A 764 -17.51 11.69 -32.47
CA ASP A 764 -17.32 10.27 -32.80
C ASP A 764 -16.11 9.72 -32.02
N TYR A 765 -15.03 10.49 -31.95
CA TYR A 765 -13.85 10.15 -31.15
C TYR A 765 -14.16 10.09 -29.65
N LEU A 766 -14.94 11.05 -29.13
CA LEU A 766 -15.34 11.07 -27.72
C LEU A 766 -16.16 9.82 -27.37
N THR A 767 -17.13 9.47 -28.21
CA THR A 767 -17.99 8.29 -28.00
C THR A 767 -17.20 6.98 -28.10
N GLN A 768 -16.27 6.86 -29.06
CA GLN A 768 -15.36 5.70 -29.16
C GLN A 768 -14.42 5.58 -27.97
N SER A 769 -14.10 6.69 -27.32
CA SER A 769 -13.25 6.76 -26.13
C SER A 769 -14.03 6.60 -24.81
N GLU A 770 -15.28 6.09 -24.87
CA GLU A 770 -16.17 5.86 -23.73
C GLU A 770 -16.59 7.12 -22.95
N ILE A 771 -16.40 8.33 -23.51
CA ILE A 771 -16.90 9.57 -22.92
C ILE A 771 -18.40 9.66 -23.15
N LYS A 772 -19.18 9.58 -22.06
CA LYS A 772 -20.65 9.54 -22.12
C LYS A 772 -21.31 10.91 -22.04
N ASN A 773 -20.62 11.90 -21.50
CA ASN A 773 -21.12 13.26 -21.35
C ASN A 773 -20.31 14.22 -22.23
N THR A 774 -20.87 14.54 -23.40
CA THR A 774 -20.32 15.44 -24.40
C THR A 774 -20.90 16.86 -24.30
N ASP A 775 -21.66 17.17 -23.24
CA ASP A 775 -22.29 18.47 -23.06
C ASP A 775 -21.22 19.59 -23.02
N ILE A 776 -21.49 20.70 -23.71
CA ILE A 776 -20.63 21.90 -23.70
C ILE A 776 -21.12 22.81 -22.58
N ILE A 777 -20.30 23.00 -21.57
CA ILE A 777 -20.69 23.66 -20.31
C ILE A 777 -20.11 25.07 -20.29
N VAL A 778 -20.92 26.05 -19.94
CA VAL A 778 -20.55 27.46 -19.82
C VAL A 778 -20.80 27.91 -18.39
N VAL A 779 -19.75 28.41 -17.72
CA VAL A 779 -19.82 28.85 -16.32
C VAL A 779 -19.28 30.26 -16.17
N ILE A 780 -20.03 31.13 -15.50
CA ILE A 780 -19.56 32.42 -14.99
C ILE A 780 -18.92 32.17 -13.63
N LEU A 781 -17.60 32.33 -13.55
CA LEU A 781 -16.82 31.91 -12.38
C LEU A 781 -17.11 32.79 -11.15
N HIS A 782 -17.03 32.21 -9.94
CA HIS A 782 -17.30 32.92 -8.66
C HIS A 782 -16.40 34.14 -8.42
N GLU A 783 -15.21 34.16 -9.02
CA GLU A 783 -14.30 35.30 -9.03
C GLU A 783 -14.75 36.48 -9.91
N SER A 784 -15.85 36.34 -10.66
CA SER A 784 -16.46 37.43 -11.42
C SER A 784 -17.14 38.42 -10.48
N ASP A 785 -16.98 39.72 -10.75
CA ASP A 785 -17.74 40.77 -10.07
C ASP A 785 -19.24 40.65 -10.40
N LYS A 786 -19.54 40.27 -11.65
CA LYS A 786 -20.88 39.92 -12.13
C LYS A 786 -21.03 38.39 -12.11
N LYS A 787 -21.68 37.85 -11.07
CA LYS A 787 -21.82 36.39 -10.83
C LYS A 787 -23.26 35.89 -10.79
N GLU A 788 -24.23 36.80 -10.78
CA GLU A 788 -25.63 36.44 -10.91
C GLU A 788 -25.94 36.18 -12.38
N PHE A 789 -26.73 35.15 -12.70
CA PHE A 789 -27.04 34.75 -14.07
C PHE A 789 -28.55 34.61 -14.23
N GLU A 790 -29.07 35.16 -15.33
CA GLU A 790 -30.49 35.06 -15.70
C GLU A 790 -30.62 34.65 -17.17
N PHE A 791 -31.44 33.63 -17.44
CA PHE A 791 -31.77 33.21 -18.81
C PHE A 791 -32.63 34.27 -19.51
N LYS A 792 -32.28 34.60 -20.76
CA LYS A 792 -33.08 35.50 -21.62
C LYS A 792 -33.94 34.78 -22.64
N VAL A 793 -33.65 33.50 -22.87
CA VAL A 793 -34.43 32.61 -23.73
C VAL A 793 -34.83 31.37 -22.92
N PRO A 794 -36.02 30.80 -23.17
CA PRO A 794 -36.43 29.56 -22.52
C PRO A 794 -35.52 28.40 -22.94
N LEU A 795 -35.48 27.34 -22.13
CA LEU A 795 -34.76 26.10 -22.47
C LEU A 795 -35.37 25.49 -23.73
N GLN A 796 -34.61 25.54 -24.83
CA GLN A 796 -35.04 25.10 -26.15
C GLN A 796 -33.82 24.70 -27.00
N ASN A 797 -34.07 24.13 -28.17
CA ASN A 797 -33.00 23.89 -29.15
C ASN A 797 -32.45 25.20 -29.72
N ILE A 798 -31.14 25.34 -29.68
CA ILE A 798 -30.37 26.43 -30.26
C ILE A 798 -29.92 26.00 -31.65
N ASP A 799 -30.67 26.38 -32.67
CA ASP A 799 -30.37 26.04 -34.07
C ASP A 799 -29.41 27.03 -34.74
N GLN A 800 -29.17 28.20 -34.13
CA GLN A 800 -28.38 29.30 -34.69
C GLN A 800 -27.33 29.82 -33.69
N LEU A 801 -26.15 30.19 -34.20
CA LEU A 801 -25.05 30.81 -33.46
C LEU A 801 -24.78 32.23 -33.95
N PRO A 802 -24.34 33.17 -33.08
CA PRO A 802 -24.39 33.15 -31.62
C PRO A 802 -25.76 33.66 -31.12
N MET A 803 -26.62 32.76 -30.62
CA MET A 803 -27.89 33.16 -30.00
C MET A 803 -27.66 33.63 -28.55
N LEU A 804 -28.30 34.73 -28.13
CA LEU A 804 -28.23 35.22 -26.74
C LEU A 804 -28.91 34.21 -25.80
N VAL A 805 -28.17 33.70 -24.80
CA VAL A 805 -28.69 32.69 -23.85
C VAL A 805 -29.08 33.34 -22.53
N GLY A 806 -28.24 34.22 -22.00
CA GLY A 806 -28.48 34.84 -20.71
C GLY A 806 -27.61 36.06 -20.47
N GLN A 807 -27.78 36.65 -19.30
CA GLN A 807 -27.06 37.86 -18.90
C GLN A 807 -26.47 37.70 -17.50
N SER A 808 -25.21 38.12 -17.33
CA SER A 808 -24.56 38.21 -16.03
C SER A 808 -24.94 39.53 -15.36
N LEU A 809 -25.71 39.45 -14.27
CA LEU A 809 -26.25 40.58 -13.52
C LEU A 809 -25.23 41.12 -12.50
N PRO A 810 -25.26 42.43 -12.21
CA PRO A 810 -24.46 43.00 -11.14
C PRO A 810 -24.89 42.42 -9.78
N THR A 811 -23.91 42.18 -8.92
CA THR A 811 -24.14 41.78 -7.53
C THR A 811 -24.93 42.85 -6.79
N LYS A 812 -26.12 42.50 -6.26
CA LYS A 812 -26.78 43.35 -5.27
C LYS A 812 -25.84 43.42 -4.05
N LYS A 813 -25.32 44.61 -3.73
CA LYS A 813 -24.71 44.85 -2.41
C LYS A 813 -25.80 44.60 -1.36
N GLN A 814 -25.68 43.49 -0.63
CA GLN A 814 -26.36 43.30 0.66
C GLN A 814 -25.53 43.96 1.75
#